data_AF-A0A7V5V5J3-F1
#
_entry.id   AF-A0A7V5V5J3-F1
#
_cell.length_a   1.000
_cell.length_b   1.000
_cell.length_c   1.000
_cell.angle_alpha   90.00
_cell.angle_beta   90.00
_cell.angle_gamma   90.00
#
_symmetry.space_group_name_H-M   'P 1'
#
loop_
_entity.id
_entity.type
_entity.pdbx_description
1 polymer ?
#
loop_
_entity_poly.entity_id
_entity_poly.type
_entity_poly.pdbx_seq_one_letter_code
_entity_poly.pdbx_strand_id
1 'polypeptide(L)'
;MKATGAWLMRKDAFELLRNIHCASQNKVSKPHKFALLLAIIELYDKDPKRPNAFQIDKELELIFELKFGQIAPEIPFSSSMIEIPFYYLQGDGFWHLHIKPGKENKYNEIKCNHNNRFTKKRILEIFSYASLSEEFDYLFREKSSRKLAENILIEAYRSKLTNSDFVNSACNHALASNQFVQYLNSLQRSGGSNENALAESQACNKHFATIHVPHPLAVIIYEELNRPEGRHVILTGHAGDGKSTIALEVYKRLRDFPSDTPLQLPLKPREDVGAISIIKDLSERDKREDQTLLDELTGGKRRFLLVSNTGTLLDLIKANPERFHASEVSLESMVLNAISSESGEAPLSLGATDFRVFNLALMDNLALARKIFTNMLAPERWEQCGTCEHRNFCPIFLNVSLLRANNYRAVERIFLAYRRMYEYGTRLTIRQFAEHLSYMLTAGLDMADIARFSAPGNGLVLTRHLFFNRFFGDDGGKKDAASQEMLAVQAIEKQGFGERPAPGWEHRLWLHSSGPEFKLGFEAIEDVFAELRRRGRGARNQDGAVREQVRRILFFLYDFKSEEQNYLSQYLNSPTLLEWYGWQGEEAHLGFGERDNLEQKIYHVLQEHFTGVRLPEGSRQNDRRLYVTLSRRRNEVRQSAQIVLAQVDWSTATVLELRESKNASGERRNDLVLKGKDRIKGVELVLPVPFLDYVMLRHFGELGEVLDASYRQRLERFKAQVHNQAAAADDERIMLVRLRTDHTFRRQHFSVNKGCLEVRDVL
;
A
#
# COMPACT_ATOMS: atom_id res chain seq x y z
N MET A 1 -10.02 32.24 -60.53
CA MET A 1 -9.29 31.11 -59.93
C MET A 1 -8.96 31.26 -58.43
N LYS A 2 -8.99 32.45 -57.79
CA LYS A 2 -8.77 32.55 -56.31
C LYS A 2 -9.96 32.13 -55.44
N ALA A 3 -11.20 32.23 -55.93
CA ALA A 3 -12.41 31.89 -55.16
C ALA A 3 -12.60 30.37 -54.95
N THR A 4 -12.16 29.54 -55.90
CA THR A 4 -12.24 28.08 -55.80
C THR A 4 -11.21 27.47 -54.82
N GLY A 5 -10.01 28.06 -54.72
CA GLY A 5 -8.99 27.64 -53.74
C GLY A 5 -9.35 27.98 -52.29
N ALA A 6 -9.88 29.18 -52.04
CA ALA A 6 -10.32 29.60 -50.71
C ALA A 6 -11.52 28.79 -50.20
N TRP A 7 -12.40 28.34 -51.10
CA TRP A 7 -13.55 27.49 -50.75
C TRP A 7 -13.14 26.04 -50.43
N LEU A 8 -12.19 25.45 -51.16
CA LEU A 8 -11.61 24.15 -50.82
C LEU A 8 -10.87 24.19 -49.47
N MET A 9 -10.03 25.19 -49.24
CA MET A 9 -9.31 25.36 -47.96
C MET A 9 -10.26 25.49 -46.75
N ARG A 10 -11.36 26.24 -46.89
CA ARG A 10 -12.38 26.36 -45.83
C ARG A 10 -13.11 25.05 -45.56
N LYS A 11 -13.38 24.25 -46.60
CA LYS A 11 -14.07 22.97 -46.48
C LYS A 11 -13.23 21.97 -45.67
N ASP A 12 -11.93 21.92 -45.94
CA ASP A 12 -10.98 21.05 -45.25
C ASP A 12 -10.80 21.47 -43.78
N ALA A 13 -10.76 22.77 -43.48
CA ALA A 13 -10.67 23.28 -42.11
C ALA A 13 -11.91 22.95 -41.25
N PHE A 14 -13.12 23.08 -41.80
CA PHE A 14 -14.34 22.67 -41.10
C PHE A 14 -14.44 21.14 -40.92
N GLU A 15 -13.88 20.35 -41.83
CA GLU A 15 -13.80 18.89 -41.69
C GLU A 15 -12.82 18.47 -40.59
N LEU A 16 -11.68 19.15 -40.46
CA LEU A 16 -10.76 18.98 -39.34
C LEU A 16 -11.42 19.33 -37.99
N LEU A 17 -12.22 20.40 -37.92
CA LEU A 17 -12.99 20.75 -36.71
C LEU A 17 -14.00 19.65 -36.31
N ARG A 18 -14.60 18.95 -37.28
CA ARG A 18 -15.50 17.81 -37.01
C ARG A 18 -14.76 16.59 -36.47
N ASN A 19 -13.50 16.42 -36.87
CA ASN A 19 -12.71 15.22 -36.62
C ASN A 19 -11.63 15.38 -35.54
N ILE A 20 -11.71 16.40 -34.68
CA ILE A 20 -10.73 16.64 -33.59
C ILE A 20 -10.54 15.38 -32.74
N HIS A 21 -9.29 14.95 -32.58
CA HIS A 21 -8.92 13.75 -31.82
C HIS A 21 -8.99 14.03 -30.33
N CYS A 22 -9.92 13.36 -29.65
CA CYS A 22 -10.08 13.46 -28.21
C CYS A 22 -9.45 12.26 -27.53
N ALA A 23 -8.79 12.48 -26.39
CA ALA A 23 -8.53 11.38 -25.48
C ALA A 23 -9.89 10.81 -25.04
N SER A 24 -10.11 9.53 -25.30
CA SER A 24 -11.32 8.82 -24.89
C SER A 24 -10.99 7.95 -23.67
N GLN A 25 -11.86 7.99 -22.68
CA GLN A 25 -11.80 7.13 -21.50
C GLN A 25 -13.22 6.61 -21.32
N ASN A 26 -13.39 5.29 -21.30
CA ASN A 26 -14.70 4.62 -21.27
C ASN A 26 -15.68 5.11 -22.37
N LYS A 27 -15.17 5.36 -23.58
CA LYS A 27 -15.92 5.87 -24.76
C LYS A 27 -16.57 7.25 -24.61
N VAL A 28 -16.32 7.98 -23.52
CA VAL A 28 -16.73 9.39 -23.39
C VAL A 28 -15.60 10.29 -23.89
N SER A 29 -15.92 11.16 -24.86
CA SER A 29 -14.96 12.14 -25.38
C SER A 29 -14.77 13.27 -24.36
N LYS A 30 -13.53 13.55 -23.96
CA LYS A 30 -13.22 14.65 -23.06
C LYS A 30 -13.48 16.02 -23.74
N PRO A 31 -14.19 16.97 -23.09
CA PRO A 31 -14.53 18.27 -23.68
C PRO A 31 -13.33 19.22 -23.85
N HIS A 32 -12.19 18.93 -23.23
CA HIS A 32 -11.05 19.85 -23.06
C HIS A 32 -10.56 20.52 -24.35
N LYS A 33 -10.42 19.78 -25.46
CA LYS A 33 -9.96 20.38 -26.74
C LYS A 33 -11.03 21.27 -27.38
N PHE A 34 -12.31 20.87 -27.27
CA PHE A 34 -13.44 21.67 -27.76
C PHE A 34 -13.60 22.96 -26.96
N ALA A 35 -13.53 22.87 -25.63
CA ALA A 35 -13.58 24.01 -24.73
C ALA A 35 -12.44 25.00 -25.01
N LEU A 36 -11.21 24.51 -25.25
CA LEU A 36 -10.08 25.37 -25.63
C LEU A 36 -10.35 26.09 -26.96
N LEU A 37 -10.82 25.39 -27.99
CA LEU A 37 -11.11 26.01 -29.29
C LEU A 37 -12.25 27.03 -29.22
N LEU A 38 -13.30 26.74 -28.45
CA LEU A 38 -14.37 27.71 -28.20
C LEU A 38 -13.87 28.94 -27.45
N ALA A 39 -12.91 28.77 -26.54
CA ALA A 39 -12.26 29.90 -25.88
C ALA A 39 -11.42 30.72 -26.86
N ILE A 40 -10.71 30.08 -27.80
CA ILE A 40 -9.99 30.77 -28.88
C ILE A 40 -10.95 31.51 -29.81
N ILE A 41 -12.09 30.94 -30.18
CA ILE A 41 -13.11 31.62 -30.99
C ILE A 41 -13.65 32.85 -30.27
N GLU A 42 -13.97 32.74 -28.98
CA GLU A 42 -14.41 33.85 -28.13
C GLU A 42 -13.36 34.98 -28.07
N LEU A 43 -12.08 34.61 -28.02
CA LEU A 43 -10.98 35.56 -28.10
C LEU A 43 -10.96 36.32 -29.44
N TYR A 44 -11.23 35.68 -30.57
CA TYR A 44 -11.39 36.36 -31.87
C TYR A 44 -12.70 37.14 -31.99
N ASP A 45 -13.75 36.77 -31.26
CA ASP A 45 -14.98 37.56 -31.19
C ASP A 45 -14.77 38.88 -30.44
N LYS A 46 -13.99 38.86 -29.37
CA LYS A 46 -13.59 40.07 -28.63
C LYS A 46 -12.68 40.98 -29.46
N ASP A 47 -11.70 40.41 -30.16
CA ASP A 47 -10.80 41.14 -31.05
C ASP A 47 -10.43 40.33 -32.31
N PRO A 48 -11.09 40.60 -33.45
CA PRO A 48 -10.77 39.94 -34.72
C PRO A 48 -9.40 40.29 -35.29
N LYS A 49 -8.75 41.36 -34.82
CA LYS A 49 -7.42 41.79 -35.27
C LYS A 49 -6.30 41.32 -34.34
N ARG A 50 -6.63 40.52 -33.31
CA ARG A 50 -5.64 39.98 -32.37
C ARG A 50 -4.52 39.23 -33.08
N PRO A 51 -3.28 39.25 -32.55
CA PRO A 51 -2.19 38.44 -33.10
C PRO A 51 -2.53 36.94 -32.99
N ASN A 52 -2.10 36.15 -33.98
CA ASN A 52 -2.18 34.69 -33.96
C ASN A 52 -1.09 34.10 -33.03
N ALA A 53 -1.15 34.49 -31.76
CA ALA A 53 -0.20 34.11 -30.74
C ALA A 53 -0.93 34.03 -29.39
N PHE A 54 -1.04 32.84 -28.84
CA PHE A 54 -1.81 32.52 -27.63
C PHE A 54 -0.89 32.04 -26.52
N GLN A 55 -1.08 32.57 -25.32
CA GLN A 55 -0.40 32.13 -24.10
C GLN A 55 -1.44 31.70 -23.08
N ILE A 56 -1.06 30.82 -22.14
CA ILE A 56 -1.89 30.51 -20.97
C ILE A 56 -1.79 31.69 -19.99
N ASP A 57 -2.60 32.72 -20.24
CA ASP A 57 -2.77 33.88 -19.37
C ASP A 57 -4.13 33.84 -18.65
N LYS A 58 -4.35 34.78 -17.73
CA LYS A 58 -5.60 34.83 -16.95
C LYS A 58 -6.84 35.01 -17.84
N GLU A 59 -6.73 35.67 -18.99
CA GLU A 59 -7.87 35.89 -19.88
C GLU A 59 -8.30 34.58 -20.53
N LEU A 60 -7.36 33.86 -21.13
CA LEU A 60 -7.65 32.57 -21.76
C LEU A 60 -8.15 31.54 -20.75
N GLU A 61 -7.62 31.54 -19.52
CA GLU A 61 -8.04 30.61 -18.47
C GLU A 61 -9.50 30.82 -18.05
N LEU A 62 -9.91 32.06 -17.81
CA LEU A 62 -11.29 32.39 -17.42
C LEU A 62 -12.29 32.04 -18.54
N ILE A 63 -11.93 32.31 -19.80
CA ILE A 63 -12.80 31.99 -20.94
C ILE A 63 -12.87 30.47 -21.15
N PHE A 64 -11.74 29.77 -20.99
CA PHE A 64 -11.69 28.31 -21.08
C PHE A 64 -12.60 27.65 -20.05
N GLU A 65 -12.52 28.06 -18.79
CA GLU A 65 -13.38 27.59 -17.71
C GLU A 65 -14.87 27.81 -18.03
N LEU A 66 -15.21 29.01 -18.50
CA LEU A 66 -16.59 29.36 -18.86
C LEU A 66 -17.10 28.50 -20.03
N LYS A 67 -16.33 28.34 -21.11
CA LYS A 67 -16.73 27.51 -22.25
C LYS A 67 -16.76 26.03 -21.91
N PHE A 68 -15.89 25.56 -21.03
CA PHE A 68 -15.90 24.19 -20.53
C PHE A 68 -17.21 23.87 -19.81
N GLY A 69 -17.62 24.71 -18.85
CA GLY A 69 -18.88 24.53 -18.12
C GLY A 69 -20.13 24.66 -18.99
N GLN A 70 -20.05 25.41 -20.10
CA GLN A 70 -21.16 25.54 -21.04
C GLN A 70 -21.35 24.29 -21.92
N ILE A 71 -20.27 23.65 -22.36
CA ILE A 71 -20.38 22.48 -23.25
C ILE A 71 -20.55 21.16 -22.51
N ALA A 72 -20.09 21.08 -21.26
CA ALA A 72 -20.14 19.88 -20.43
C ALA A 72 -20.45 20.22 -18.95
N PRO A 73 -21.66 20.72 -18.65
CA PRO A 73 -22.05 21.10 -17.29
C PRO A 73 -22.05 19.94 -16.29
N GLU A 74 -22.11 18.71 -16.76
CA GLU A 74 -22.07 17.47 -15.98
C GLU A 74 -20.66 17.08 -15.49
N ILE A 75 -19.60 17.72 -15.99
CA ILE A 75 -18.22 17.40 -15.65
C ILE A 75 -17.69 18.37 -14.57
N PRO A 76 -17.25 17.89 -13.37
CA PRO A 76 -16.83 18.75 -12.27
C PRO A 76 -15.67 19.67 -12.64
N PHE A 77 -15.71 20.90 -12.13
CA PHE A 77 -14.75 21.96 -12.46
C PHE A 77 -13.28 21.62 -12.15
N SER A 78 -13.00 20.77 -11.14
CA SER A 78 -11.62 20.33 -10.82
C SER A 78 -10.91 19.59 -11.96
N SER A 79 -11.63 19.26 -13.04
CA SER A 79 -11.11 18.64 -14.26
C SER A 79 -10.64 19.65 -15.32
N SER A 80 -10.81 20.97 -15.15
CA SER A 80 -10.52 22.03 -16.14
C SER A 80 -9.02 22.36 -16.32
N MET A 81 -8.15 21.36 -16.41
CA MET A 81 -6.72 21.55 -16.63
C MET A 81 -6.45 22.01 -18.07
N ILE A 82 -6.31 23.32 -18.29
CA ILE A 82 -6.05 23.91 -19.62
C ILE A 82 -4.71 23.47 -20.22
N GLU A 83 -3.72 23.11 -19.40
CA GLU A 83 -2.39 22.69 -19.89
C GLU A 83 -2.45 21.45 -20.79
N ILE A 84 -3.41 20.55 -20.55
CA ILE A 84 -3.56 19.30 -21.29
C ILE A 84 -4.04 19.57 -22.73
N PRO A 85 -5.22 20.19 -22.98
CA PRO A 85 -5.63 20.52 -24.34
C PRO A 85 -4.66 21.49 -25.00
N PHE A 86 -4.06 22.43 -24.26
CA PHE A 86 -3.11 23.39 -24.83
C PHE A 86 -1.87 22.70 -25.43
N TYR A 87 -1.39 21.63 -24.80
CA TYR A 87 -0.28 20.84 -25.32
C TYR A 87 -0.71 19.85 -26.42
N TYR A 88 -1.76 19.05 -26.20
CA TYR A 88 -2.11 17.94 -27.09
C TYR A 88 -2.91 18.33 -28.33
N LEU A 89 -3.39 19.57 -28.44
CA LEU A 89 -4.07 20.05 -29.64
C LEU A 89 -3.14 20.10 -30.86
N GLN A 90 -1.81 20.13 -30.65
CA GLN A 90 -0.84 20.05 -31.75
C GLN A 90 -0.95 18.77 -32.60
N GLY A 91 -1.49 17.69 -32.02
CA GLY A 91 -1.71 16.43 -32.72
C GLY A 91 -2.82 16.49 -33.78
N ASP A 92 -3.63 17.55 -33.78
CA ASP A 92 -4.71 17.77 -34.75
C ASP A 92 -4.27 18.58 -35.97
N GLY A 93 -2.98 18.97 -36.03
CA GLY A 93 -2.35 19.49 -37.24
C GLY A 93 -2.51 20.99 -37.51
N PHE A 94 -3.39 21.69 -36.79
CA PHE A 94 -3.65 23.14 -36.98
C PHE A 94 -3.23 24.01 -35.79
N TRP A 95 -2.61 23.44 -34.75
CA TRP A 95 -2.16 24.13 -33.54
C TRP A 95 -0.65 23.94 -33.37
N HIS A 96 0.11 25.02 -33.34
CA HIS A 96 1.56 24.99 -33.35
C HIS A 96 2.13 25.63 -32.09
N LEU A 97 2.94 24.87 -31.34
CA LEU A 97 3.63 25.36 -30.14
C LEU A 97 5.03 25.85 -30.50
N HIS A 98 5.34 27.09 -30.15
CA HIS A 98 6.63 27.71 -30.43
C HIS A 98 7.54 27.60 -29.22
N ILE A 99 8.66 26.88 -29.36
CA ILE A 99 9.62 26.65 -28.27
C ILE A 99 10.46 27.94 -28.07
N LYS A 100 10.72 28.30 -26.82
CA LYS A 100 11.64 29.41 -26.49
C LYS A 100 13.08 29.03 -26.87
N PRO A 101 13.87 29.94 -27.46
CA PRO A 101 15.26 29.67 -27.80
C PRO A 101 16.05 29.09 -26.62
N GLY A 102 16.71 27.95 -26.81
CA GLY A 102 17.53 27.28 -25.79
C GLY A 102 16.77 26.32 -24.87
N LYS A 103 15.47 26.09 -25.10
CA LYS A 103 14.64 25.13 -24.33
C LYS A 103 14.41 23.80 -25.05
N GLU A 104 15.01 23.59 -26.22
CA GLU A 104 14.83 22.42 -27.08
C GLU A 104 15.29 21.13 -26.39
N ASN A 105 16.42 21.16 -25.68
CA ASN A 105 16.92 20.01 -24.93
C ASN A 105 15.96 19.60 -23.80
N LYS A 106 15.42 20.58 -23.07
CA LYS A 106 14.47 20.35 -21.97
C LYS A 106 13.12 19.87 -22.48
N TYR A 107 12.67 20.36 -23.64
CA TYR A 107 11.51 19.85 -24.34
C TYR A 107 11.70 18.37 -24.73
N ASN A 108 12.83 18.02 -25.36
CA ASN A 108 13.13 16.66 -25.78
C ASN A 108 13.27 15.69 -24.59
N GLU A 109 13.87 16.12 -23.48
CA GLU A 109 13.97 15.33 -22.26
C GLU A 109 12.60 14.97 -21.68
N ILE A 110 11.67 15.93 -21.64
CA ILE A 110 10.31 15.71 -21.14
C ILE A 110 9.52 14.83 -22.13
N LYS A 111 9.68 15.05 -23.43
CA LYS A 111 8.98 14.30 -24.48
C LYS A 111 9.40 12.83 -24.54
N CYS A 112 10.68 12.52 -24.32
CA CYS A 112 11.23 11.15 -24.41
C CYS A 112 11.06 10.33 -23.13
N ASN A 113 10.67 10.95 -22.00
CA ASN A 113 10.48 10.25 -20.73
C ASN A 113 8.99 10.06 -20.43
N HIS A 114 8.52 8.81 -20.49
CA HIS A 114 7.10 8.45 -20.28
C HIS A 114 6.53 8.84 -18.90
N ASN A 115 7.37 9.14 -17.90
CA ASN A 115 6.95 9.59 -16.57
C ASN A 115 6.78 11.12 -16.43
N ASN A 116 7.14 11.90 -17.47
CA ASN A 116 7.14 13.36 -17.41
C ASN A 116 5.97 13.97 -18.19
N ARG A 117 5.08 14.70 -17.47
CA ARG A 117 3.98 15.47 -18.09
C ARG A 117 4.34 16.95 -18.30
N PHE A 118 3.71 17.58 -19.29
CA PHE A 118 3.72 19.03 -19.47
C PHE A 118 2.71 19.70 -18.52
N THR A 119 3.16 20.04 -17.30
CA THR A 119 2.37 20.86 -16.37
C THR A 119 2.31 22.31 -16.84
N LYS A 120 1.33 23.10 -16.35
CA LYS A 120 1.23 24.54 -16.65
C LYS A 120 2.57 25.28 -16.47
N LYS A 121 3.29 25.04 -15.37
CA LYS A 121 4.62 25.62 -15.12
C LYS A 121 5.63 25.26 -16.21
N ARG A 122 5.66 24.00 -16.67
CA ARG A 122 6.56 23.53 -17.72
C ARG A 122 6.19 24.11 -19.09
N ILE A 123 4.90 24.23 -19.40
CA ILE A 123 4.43 24.86 -20.63
C ILE A 123 4.90 26.32 -20.70
N LEU A 124 4.66 27.10 -19.64
CA LEU A 124 5.08 28.50 -19.56
C LEU A 124 6.60 28.67 -19.57
N GLU A 125 7.35 27.68 -19.07
CA GLU A 125 8.82 27.70 -19.09
C GLU A 125 9.39 27.41 -20.49
N ILE A 126 8.76 26.51 -21.24
CA ILE A 126 9.32 25.93 -22.48
C ILE A 126 8.81 26.65 -23.72
N PHE A 127 7.52 26.99 -23.78
CA PHE A 127 6.88 27.56 -24.97
C PHE A 127 6.73 29.07 -24.83
N SER A 128 6.97 29.80 -25.92
CA SER A 128 6.77 31.24 -26.01
C SER A 128 5.29 31.56 -26.23
N TYR A 129 4.64 30.88 -27.17
CA TYR A 129 3.21 30.99 -27.47
C TYR A 129 2.76 29.80 -28.33
N ALA A 130 1.46 29.66 -28.53
CA ALA A 130 0.86 28.80 -29.53
C ALA A 130 0.27 29.63 -30.67
N SER A 131 0.23 29.11 -31.89
CA SER A 131 -0.45 29.75 -33.03
C SER A 131 -1.33 28.74 -33.75
N LEU A 132 -2.42 29.22 -34.35
CA LEU A 132 -3.19 28.46 -35.33
C LEU A 132 -2.44 28.41 -36.66
N SER A 133 -2.77 27.45 -37.53
CA SER A 133 -2.38 27.51 -38.93
C SER A 133 -2.99 28.74 -39.63
N GLU A 134 -2.42 29.17 -40.76
CA GLU A 134 -2.91 30.35 -41.49
C GLU A 134 -4.37 30.20 -41.92
N GLU A 135 -4.79 28.99 -42.27
CA GLU A 135 -6.15 28.66 -42.67
C GLU A 135 -7.14 28.86 -41.52
N PHE A 136 -6.79 28.40 -40.30
CA PHE A 136 -7.62 28.53 -39.12
C PHE A 136 -7.63 29.95 -38.54
N ASP A 137 -6.50 30.66 -38.59
CA ASP A 137 -6.44 32.08 -38.24
C ASP A 137 -7.36 32.90 -39.16
N TYR A 138 -7.29 32.68 -40.49
CA TYR A 138 -8.17 33.35 -41.44
C TYR A 138 -9.65 32.99 -41.21
N LEU A 139 -9.95 31.73 -40.93
CA LEU A 139 -11.31 31.25 -40.64
C LEU A 139 -11.90 31.92 -39.39
N PHE A 140 -11.14 32.04 -38.30
CA PHE A 140 -11.63 32.67 -37.07
C PHE A 140 -11.63 34.20 -37.11
N ARG A 141 -10.92 34.86 -38.04
CA ARG A 141 -11.06 36.32 -38.22
C ARG A 141 -12.39 36.72 -38.86
N GLU A 142 -13.01 35.84 -39.63
CA GLU A 142 -14.28 36.10 -40.31
C GLU A 142 -15.49 35.76 -39.43
N LYS A 143 -16.35 36.76 -39.19
CA LYS A 143 -17.51 36.65 -38.27
C LYS A 143 -18.52 35.57 -38.65
N SER A 144 -18.82 35.41 -39.94
CA SER A 144 -19.73 34.38 -40.45
C SER A 144 -19.16 32.97 -40.25
N SER A 145 -17.85 32.81 -40.43
CA SER A 145 -17.13 31.55 -40.28
C SER A 145 -16.98 31.14 -38.81
N ARG A 146 -16.80 32.09 -37.88
CA ARG A 146 -16.76 31.80 -36.43
C ARG A 146 -18.03 31.15 -35.90
N LYS A 147 -19.19 31.72 -36.20
CA LYS A 147 -20.48 31.14 -35.78
C LYS A 147 -20.68 29.72 -36.31
N LEU A 148 -20.28 29.50 -37.56
CA LEU A 148 -20.33 28.17 -38.17
C LEU A 148 -19.35 27.20 -37.49
N ALA A 149 -18.13 27.65 -37.17
CA ALA A 149 -17.13 26.85 -36.45
C ALA A 149 -17.57 26.50 -35.03
N GLU A 150 -18.15 27.45 -34.30
CA GLU A 150 -18.71 27.24 -32.95
C GLU A 150 -19.81 26.19 -32.98
N ASN A 151 -20.77 26.32 -33.90
CA ASN A 151 -21.83 25.32 -34.08
C ASN A 151 -21.25 23.96 -34.46
N ILE A 152 -20.28 23.90 -35.37
CA ILE A 152 -19.63 22.64 -35.77
C ILE A 152 -18.89 22.02 -34.58
N LEU A 153 -18.21 22.79 -33.74
CA LEU A 153 -17.50 22.27 -32.56
C LEU A 153 -18.47 21.72 -31.52
N ILE A 154 -19.57 22.42 -31.27
CA ILE A 154 -20.63 21.98 -30.35
C ILE A 154 -21.32 20.74 -30.90
N GLU A 155 -21.65 20.71 -32.19
CA GLU A 155 -22.23 19.54 -32.87
C GLU A 155 -21.24 18.38 -32.96
N ALA A 156 -19.96 18.61 -33.20
CA ALA A 156 -18.92 17.58 -33.22
C ALA A 156 -18.75 16.96 -31.82
N TYR A 157 -18.80 17.78 -30.77
CA TYR A 157 -18.78 17.28 -29.41
C TYR A 157 -20.07 16.51 -29.07
N ARG A 158 -21.25 17.08 -29.36
CA ARG A 158 -22.55 16.43 -29.15
C ARG A 158 -22.72 15.16 -29.98
N SER A 159 -22.24 15.13 -31.22
CA SER A 159 -22.27 13.93 -32.07
C SER A 159 -21.32 12.85 -31.57
N LYS A 160 -20.25 13.22 -30.84
CA LYS A 160 -19.42 12.27 -30.10
C LYS A 160 -20.07 11.81 -28.80
N LEU A 161 -21.06 12.54 -28.28
CA LEU A 161 -22.00 12.06 -27.26
C LEU A 161 -23.11 11.19 -27.89
N THR A 162 -23.55 11.46 -29.13
CA THR A 162 -24.65 10.71 -29.79
C THR A 162 -24.22 9.56 -30.70
N ASN A 163 -22.94 9.44 -31.11
CA ASN A 163 -22.40 8.19 -31.68
C ASN A 163 -21.99 7.18 -30.59
N SER A 164 -22.00 7.61 -29.32
CA SER A 164 -22.28 6.70 -28.19
C SER A 164 -23.77 6.38 -28.01
N ASP A 165 -24.68 7.04 -28.75
CA ASP A 165 -26.14 6.87 -28.68
C ASP A 165 -26.76 6.01 -29.80
N PHE A 166 -25.97 5.24 -30.57
CA PHE A 166 -26.53 4.07 -31.30
C PHE A 166 -26.85 2.89 -30.35
N VAL A 167 -27.27 3.23 -29.12
CA VAL A 167 -27.92 2.42 -28.09
C VAL A 167 -29.30 3.02 -27.72
N ASN A 168 -29.66 4.22 -28.20
CA ASN A 168 -30.91 4.91 -27.80
C ASN A 168 -32.15 4.56 -28.64
N SER A 169 -32.22 3.34 -29.19
CA SER A 169 -33.51 2.66 -29.48
C SER A 169 -33.76 1.48 -28.52
N ALA A 170 -32.88 1.27 -27.55
CA ALA A 170 -33.10 0.40 -26.39
C ALA A 170 -33.28 1.19 -25.07
N CYS A 171 -33.27 2.52 -25.12
CA CYS A 171 -33.51 3.37 -23.95
C CYS A 171 -35.00 3.60 -23.65
N ASN A 172 -35.75 2.50 -23.61
CA ASN A 172 -36.83 2.31 -22.65
C ASN A 172 -36.43 1.31 -21.54
N HIS A 173 -35.17 0.86 -21.49
CA HIS A 173 -34.57 0.21 -20.33
C HIS A 173 -33.34 0.98 -19.88
N ALA A 174 -33.52 1.86 -18.89
CA ALA A 174 -32.44 2.16 -17.96
C ALA A 174 -32.06 0.85 -17.25
N LEU A 175 -31.08 0.11 -17.78
CA LEU A 175 -30.46 -0.98 -17.03
C LEU A 175 -29.67 -0.34 -15.89
N ALA A 176 -30.16 -0.55 -14.67
CA ALA A 176 -29.58 -0.11 -13.42
C ALA A 176 -28.10 -0.56 -13.31
N SER A 177 -27.17 0.32 -13.68
CA SER A 177 -25.74 0.11 -13.44
C SER A 177 -25.43 0.42 -11.99
N ASN A 178 -24.79 -0.51 -11.30
CA ASN A 178 -24.42 -0.34 -9.91
C ASN A 178 -23.35 0.75 -9.74
N GLN A 179 -23.77 1.92 -9.26
CA GLN A 179 -22.90 3.08 -9.02
C GLN A 179 -21.75 2.78 -8.04
N PHE A 180 -21.92 1.79 -7.17
CA PHE A 180 -20.86 1.37 -6.26
C PHE A 180 -19.66 0.76 -7.01
N VAL A 181 -19.88 0.06 -8.12
CA VAL A 181 -18.80 -0.47 -8.97
C VAL A 181 -17.95 0.67 -9.56
N GLN A 182 -18.61 1.74 -10.02
CA GLN A 182 -17.92 2.93 -10.52
C GLN A 182 -17.09 3.59 -9.41
N TYR A 183 -17.65 3.69 -8.21
CA TYR A 183 -16.91 4.18 -7.06
C TYR A 183 -15.68 3.33 -6.73
N LEU A 184 -15.81 1.99 -6.66
CA LEU A 184 -14.67 1.10 -6.41
C LEU A 184 -13.58 1.21 -7.50
N ASN A 185 -13.98 1.35 -8.77
CA ASN A 185 -13.04 1.57 -9.87
C ASN A 185 -12.36 2.94 -9.77
N SER A 186 -13.02 3.96 -9.20
CA SER A 186 -12.40 5.28 -8.97
C SER A 186 -11.38 5.31 -7.82
N LEU A 187 -11.31 4.24 -7.02
CA LEU A 187 -10.24 4.04 -6.03
C LEU A 187 -8.97 3.45 -6.66
N GLN A 188 -9.09 2.94 -7.90
CA GLN A 188 -8.01 2.26 -8.60
C GLN A 188 -7.32 3.21 -9.59
N ARG A 189 -5.98 3.20 -9.62
CA ARG A 189 -5.24 3.93 -10.65
C ARG A 189 -5.45 3.35 -12.05
N SER A 190 -5.60 2.03 -12.15
CA SER A 190 -5.79 1.27 -13.39
C SER A 190 -7.08 1.64 -14.15
N GLY A 191 -8.12 2.10 -13.45
CA GLY A 191 -9.39 2.53 -14.04
C GLY A 191 -9.37 3.95 -14.61
N GLY A 192 -8.25 4.68 -14.45
CA GLY A 192 -8.04 5.97 -15.09
C GLY A 192 -8.87 7.15 -14.54
N SER A 193 -9.70 6.94 -13.51
CA SER A 193 -10.29 7.99 -12.68
C SER A 193 -9.71 7.87 -11.28
N ASN A 194 -8.78 8.76 -10.93
CA ASN A 194 -8.23 8.87 -9.57
C ASN A 194 -9.00 9.94 -8.77
N GLU A 195 -10.21 10.29 -9.21
CA GLU A 195 -10.99 11.44 -8.74
C GLU A 195 -11.35 11.33 -7.26
N ASN A 196 -11.52 10.11 -6.74
CA ASN A 196 -11.79 9.85 -5.32
C ASN A 196 -10.53 9.45 -4.53
N ALA A 197 -9.32 9.49 -5.09
CA ALA A 197 -8.12 9.10 -4.31
C ALA A 197 -7.78 10.09 -3.18
N LEU A 198 -8.33 11.31 -3.26
CA LEU A 198 -8.12 12.43 -2.34
C LEU A 198 -9.20 12.48 -1.25
N ALA A 199 -8.81 12.81 -0.02
CA ALA A 199 -9.72 12.82 1.12
C ALA A 199 -10.82 13.88 0.98
N GLU A 200 -10.55 14.95 0.25
CA GLU A 200 -11.46 16.06 -0.06
C GLU A 200 -12.63 15.59 -0.94
N SER A 201 -12.31 14.79 -1.95
CA SER A 201 -13.30 14.20 -2.85
C SER A 201 -14.13 13.13 -2.14
N GLN A 202 -13.47 12.34 -1.28
CA GLN A 202 -14.13 11.35 -0.43
C GLN A 202 -15.07 11.99 0.59
N ALA A 203 -14.71 13.15 1.17
CA ALA A 203 -15.52 13.84 2.17
C ALA A 203 -16.93 14.19 1.69
N CYS A 204 -17.10 14.40 0.38
CA CYS A 204 -18.38 14.75 -0.24
C CYS A 204 -19.06 13.55 -0.94
N ASN A 205 -18.43 12.37 -0.96
CA ASN A 205 -18.93 11.21 -1.69
C ASN A 205 -19.81 10.30 -0.81
N LYS A 206 -21.06 10.05 -1.25
CA LYS A 206 -22.00 9.16 -0.56
C LYS A 206 -21.49 7.73 -0.36
N HIS A 207 -20.73 7.19 -1.32
CA HIS A 207 -20.20 5.83 -1.23
C HIS A 207 -19.02 5.74 -0.26
N PHE A 208 -18.27 6.83 -0.05
CA PHE A 208 -17.24 6.87 0.99
C PHE A 208 -17.83 6.66 2.37
N ALA A 209 -18.89 7.41 2.70
CA ALA A 209 -19.56 7.31 4.00
C ALA A 209 -19.99 5.89 4.33
N THR A 210 -20.40 5.13 3.31
CA THR A 210 -20.79 3.73 3.50
C THR A 210 -19.59 2.82 3.78
N ILE A 211 -18.44 2.96 3.12
CA ILE A 211 -17.27 2.09 3.38
C ILE A 211 -16.39 2.58 4.53
N HIS A 212 -16.52 3.85 4.91
CA HIS A 212 -15.72 4.49 5.94
C HIS A 212 -15.86 3.76 7.27
N VAL A 213 -14.72 3.58 7.93
CA VAL A 213 -14.64 2.99 9.27
C VAL A 213 -13.99 4.04 10.17
N PRO A 214 -14.62 4.43 11.28
CA PRO A 214 -14.05 5.40 12.21
C PRO A 214 -12.69 4.95 12.74
N HIS A 215 -11.71 5.84 12.71
CA HIS A 215 -10.38 5.56 13.23
C HIS A 215 -10.36 5.72 14.76
N PRO A 216 -9.79 4.76 15.54
CA PRO A 216 -9.70 4.88 17.01
C PRO A 216 -9.04 6.17 17.48
N LEU A 217 -7.93 6.57 16.84
CA LEU A 217 -7.27 7.83 17.12
C LEU A 217 -8.16 9.07 17.00
N ALA A 218 -9.19 9.09 16.15
CA ALA A 218 -10.02 10.27 16.04
C ALA A 218 -10.76 10.57 17.36
N VAL A 219 -11.11 9.52 18.13
CA VAL A 219 -11.68 9.65 19.47
C VAL A 219 -10.60 10.13 20.46
N ILE A 220 -9.43 9.48 20.46
CA ILE A 220 -8.31 9.84 21.35
C ILE A 220 -7.88 11.31 21.14
N ILE A 221 -7.80 11.74 19.88
CA ILE A 221 -7.44 13.12 19.52
C ILE A 221 -8.55 14.09 19.95
N TYR A 222 -9.83 13.76 19.71
CA TYR A 222 -10.95 14.58 20.16
C TYR A 222 -10.94 14.78 21.68
N GLU A 223 -10.71 13.73 22.46
CA GLU A 223 -10.62 13.78 23.93
C GLU A 223 -9.40 14.60 24.40
N GLU A 224 -8.23 14.37 23.79
CA GLU A 224 -7.01 15.14 24.06
C GLU A 224 -7.20 16.64 23.78
N LEU A 225 -7.91 16.98 22.71
CA LEU A 225 -8.17 18.36 22.33
C LEU A 225 -9.21 19.06 23.22
N ASN A 226 -10.10 18.33 23.89
CA ASN A 226 -11.13 18.91 24.76
C ASN A 226 -10.77 18.92 26.25
N ARG A 227 -9.81 18.11 26.72
CA ARG A 227 -9.48 18.07 28.16
C ARG A 227 -8.84 19.39 28.63
N PRO A 228 -9.09 19.91 29.85
CA PRO A 228 -8.51 21.17 30.32
C PRO A 228 -6.97 21.22 30.19
N GLU A 229 -6.27 20.18 30.63
CA GLU A 229 -4.79 20.03 30.52
C GLU A 229 -4.35 19.25 29.26
N GLY A 230 -5.08 19.41 28.17
CA GLY A 230 -4.80 18.80 26.87
C GLY A 230 -3.60 19.43 26.18
N ARG A 231 -2.86 18.62 25.44
CA ARG A 231 -1.70 19.06 24.64
C ARG A 231 -2.13 19.38 23.21
N HIS A 232 -1.27 20.10 22.49
CA HIS A 232 -1.40 20.17 21.04
C HIS A 232 -1.20 18.76 20.46
N VAL A 233 -1.81 18.47 19.32
CA VAL A 233 -1.70 17.18 18.66
C VAL A 233 -1.05 17.36 17.31
N ILE A 234 -0.03 16.54 17.03
CA ILE A 234 0.56 16.42 15.71
C ILE A 234 0.18 15.06 15.13
N LEU A 235 -0.40 15.06 13.95
CA LEU A 235 -0.70 13.86 13.18
C LEU A 235 0.19 13.82 11.94
N THR A 236 1.14 12.89 11.92
CA THR A 236 2.10 12.69 10.83
C THR A 236 2.01 11.29 10.22
N GLY A 237 2.66 11.10 9.08
CA GLY A 237 2.65 9.86 8.29
C GLY A 237 2.86 10.13 6.79
N HIS A 238 2.83 9.08 5.98
CA HIS A 238 2.96 9.16 4.54
C HIS A 238 1.64 9.55 3.84
N ALA A 239 1.74 9.88 2.55
CA ALA A 239 0.56 10.15 1.74
C ALA A 239 -0.28 8.86 1.59
N GLY A 240 -1.56 8.93 1.97
CA GLY A 240 -2.49 7.79 1.88
C GLY A 240 -2.77 7.07 3.20
N ASP A 241 -2.05 7.40 4.28
CA ASP A 241 -2.26 6.80 5.62
C ASP A 241 -3.60 7.21 6.28
N GLY A 242 -4.34 8.14 5.69
CA GLY A 242 -5.64 8.57 6.23
C GLY A 242 -5.59 9.77 7.19
N LYS A 243 -4.46 10.50 7.24
CA LYS A 243 -4.31 11.69 8.11
C LYS A 243 -5.46 12.70 7.96
N SER A 244 -5.76 13.09 6.72
CA SER A 244 -6.84 14.05 6.42
C SER A 244 -8.23 13.47 6.71
N THR A 245 -8.40 12.15 6.62
CA THR A 245 -9.63 11.45 7.01
C THR A 245 -9.85 11.51 8.53
N ILE A 246 -8.80 11.29 9.32
CA ILE A 246 -8.85 11.44 10.78
C ILE A 246 -9.16 12.90 11.16
N ALA A 247 -8.57 13.87 10.47
CA ALA A 247 -8.86 15.28 10.70
C ALA A 247 -10.32 15.65 10.41
N LEU A 248 -10.88 15.13 9.31
CA LEU A 248 -12.30 15.24 8.98
C LEU A 248 -13.19 14.64 10.07
N GLU A 249 -12.80 13.47 10.56
CA GLU A 249 -13.49 12.76 11.63
C GLU A 249 -13.48 13.54 12.96
N VAL A 250 -12.35 14.17 13.32
CA VAL A 250 -12.24 15.05 14.50
C VAL A 250 -13.08 16.31 14.29
N TYR A 251 -13.02 16.92 13.12
CA TYR A 251 -13.83 18.09 12.77
C TYR A 251 -15.33 17.82 12.90
N LYS A 252 -15.81 16.69 12.35
CA LYS A 252 -17.22 16.29 12.47
C LYS A 252 -17.63 16.13 13.93
N ARG A 253 -16.81 15.49 14.76
CA ARG A 253 -17.07 15.33 16.20
C ARG A 253 -17.12 16.67 16.94
N LEU A 254 -16.25 17.62 16.60
CA LEU A 254 -16.26 18.95 17.20
C LEU A 254 -17.48 19.81 16.79
N ARG A 255 -18.12 19.47 15.67
CA ARG A 255 -19.31 20.15 15.14
C ARG A 255 -20.62 19.37 15.38
N ASP A 256 -20.56 18.26 16.10
CA ASP A 256 -21.68 17.32 16.30
C ASP A 256 -22.33 16.84 14.98
N PHE A 257 -21.52 16.69 13.92
CA PHE A 257 -21.98 16.16 12.65
C PHE A 257 -22.00 14.62 12.65
N PRO A 258 -23.04 13.98 12.07
CA PRO A 258 -23.08 12.53 11.91
C PRO A 258 -21.88 12.01 11.09
N SER A 259 -21.27 10.93 11.55
CA SER A 259 -20.09 10.33 10.90
C SER A 259 -20.38 9.79 9.50
N ASP A 260 -21.60 9.31 9.29
CA ASP A 260 -22.12 8.67 8.07
C ASP A 260 -22.66 9.66 7.02
N THR A 261 -22.69 10.96 7.33
CA THR A 261 -23.20 11.97 6.40
C THR A 261 -22.05 12.65 5.65
N PRO A 262 -22.03 12.66 4.31
CA PRO A 262 -21.03 13.41 3.55
C PRO A 262 -21.12 14.92 3.86
N LEU A 263 -19.98 15.62 3.79
CA LEU A 263 -19.99 17.08 3.85
C LEU A 263 -20.54 17.64 2.53
N GLN A 264 -21.22 18.79 2.62
CA GLN A 264 -21.68 19.52 1.43
C GLN A 264 -20.53 20.21 0.69
N LEU A 265 -19.50 20.62 1.44
CA LEU A 265 -18.32 21.29 0.93
C LEU A 265 -17.06 20.63 1.51
N PRO A 266 -15.95 20.61 0.76
CA PRO A 266 -14.68 20.12 1.28
C PRO A 266 -14.17 21.00 2.42
N LEU A 267 -13.41 20.41 3.33
CA LEU A 267 -12.75 21.13 4.43
C LEU A 267 -11.79 22.20 3.91
N LYS A 268 -11.78 23.36 4.57
CA LYS A 268 -10.79 24.41 4.33
C LYS A 268 -9.41 23.97 4.85
N PRO A 269 -8.30 24.61 4.39
CA PRO A 269 -6.96 24.34 4.91
C PRO A 269 -6.84 24.51 6.44
N ARG A 270 -7.56 25.49 6.99
CA ARG A 270 -7.72 25.75 8.42
C ARG A 270 -9.20 25.79 8.77
N GLU A 271 -9.57 25.04 9.81
CA GLU A 271 -10.92 25.04 10.40
C GLU A 271 -10.82 25.36 11.88
N ASP A 272 -11.52 26.42 12.31
CA ASP A 272 -11.58 26.82 13.72
C ASP A 272 -12.94 26.42 14.30
N VAL A 273 -12.92 25.74 15.46
CA VAL A 273 -14.10 25.30 16.21
C VAL A 273 -13.91 25.64 17.68
N GLY A 274 -14.50 26.75 18.12
CA GLY A 274 -14.33 27.25 19.49
C GLY A 274 -12.86 27.62 19.78
N ALA A 275 -12.26 27.00 20.80
CA ALA A 275 -10.86 27.17 21.18
C ALA A 275 -9.91 26.17 20.48
N ILE A 276 -10.40 25.39 19.52
CA ILE A 276 -9.63 24.36 18.82
C ILE A 276 -9.46 24.78 17.35
N SER A 277 -8.24 24.66 16.84
CA SER A 277 -7.88 24.92 15.45
C SER A 277 -7.34 23.64 14.81
N ILE A 278 -7.91 23.25 13.66
CA ILE A 278 -7.46 22.12 12.85
C ILE A 278 -6.75 22.67 11.62
N ILE A 279 -5.50 22.28 11.44
CA ILE A 279 -4.73 22.54 10.21
C ILE A 279 -4.62 21.22 9.47
N LYS A 280 -5.32 21.14 8.33
CA LYS A 280 -5.56 19.90 7.59
C LYS A 280 -4.34 19.40 6.80
N ASP A 281 -3.53 20.31 6.28
CA ASP A 281 -2.24 19.99 5.66
C ASP A 281 -1.30 21.20 5.81
N LEU A 282 -0.25 21.04 6.63
CA LEU A 282 0.78 22.07 6.80
C LEU A 282 1.50 22.42 5.50
N SER A 283 1.43 21.61 4.45
CA SER A 283 2.06 21.92 3.16
C SER A 283 1.24 22.89 2.30
N GLU A 284 -0.06 23.05 2.59
CA GLU A 284 -0.96 23.98 1.88
C GLU A 284 -0.99 25.39 2.51
N ARG A 285 -0.21 25.62 3.58
CA ARG A 285 -0.17 26.89 4.30
C ARG A 285 0.57 28.00 3.53
N ASP A 286 0.17 29.25 3.73
CA ASP A 286 0.99 30.39 3.32
C ASP A 286 2.15 30.57 4.31
N LYS A 287 3.39 30.43 3.84
CA LYS A 287 4.60 30.60 4.66
C LYS A 287 4.71 31.97 5.31
N ARG A 288 3.99 32.98 4.80
CA ARG A 288 3.91 34.32 5.39
C ARG A 288 3.16 34.32 6.72
N GLU A 289 2.31 33.33 6.96
CA GLU A 289 1.53 33.17 8.19
C GLU A 289 2.23 32.31 9.26
N ASP A 290 3.41 31.76 8.97
CA ASP A 290 4.14 30.85 9.88
C ASP A 290 4.42 31.51 11.24
N GLN A 291 4.76 32.80 11.27
CA GLN A 291 4.99 33.52 12.53
C GLN A 291 3.70 33.64 13.35
N THR A 292 2.59 34.00 12.71
CA THR A 292 1.27 34.07 13.36
C THR A 292 0.85 32.72 13.93
N LEU A 293 1.06 31.64 13.16
CA LEU A 293 0.75 30.28 13.61
C LEU A 293 1.58 29.90 14.85
N LEU A 294 2.88 30.19 14.83
CA LEU A 294 3.78 29.93 15.96
C LEU A 294 3.41 30.76 17.19
N ASP A 295 2.97 32.01 17.00
CA ASP A 295 2.46 32.86 18.07
C ASP A 295 1.19 32.28 18.71
N GLU A 296 0.28 31.73 17.90
CA GLU A 296 -0.92 31.08 18.43
C GLU A 296 -0.60 29.76 19.15
N LEU A 297 0.38 28.99 18.67
CA LEU A 297 0.83 27.73 19.28
C LEU A 297 1.45 27.97 20.67
N THR A 298 2.28 29.00 20.82
CA THR A 298 2.92 29.31 22.12
C THR A 298 2.04 30.15 23.04
N GLY A 299 1.02 30.82 22.49
CA GLY A 299 0.20 31.78 23.23
C GLY A 299 -0.81 31.18 24.21
N GLY A 300 -1.03 29.85 24.22
CA GLY A 300 -1.88 29.15 25.18
C GLY A 300 -3.40 29.45 25.08
N LYS A 301 -3.83 30.21 24.08
CA LYS A 301 -5.25 30.61 23.89
C LYS A 301 -6.07 29.58 23.13
N ARG A 302 -5.41 28.72 22.35
CA ARG A 302 -6.04 27.72 21.47
C ARG A 302 -5.26 26.43 21.50
N ARG A 303 -5.96 25.33 21.22
CA ARG A 303 -5.33 24.01 21.03
C ARG A 303 -5.36 23.63 19.55
N PHE A 304 -4.31 22.96 19.10
CA PHE A 304 -4.10 22.71 17.68
C PHE A 304 -4.05 21.22 17.37
N LEU A 305 -4.74 20.83 16.29
CA LEU A 305 -4.47 19.60 15.56
C LEU A 305 -3.71 19.95 14.28
N LEU A 306 -2.43 19.59 14.25
CA LEU A 306 -1.54 19.83 13.12
C LEU A 306 -1.39 18.55 12.29
N VAL A 307 -1.93 18.54 11.09
CA VAL A 307 -1.76 17.43 10.15
C VAL A 307 -0.67 17.78 9.16
N SER A 308 0.34 16.92 9.04
CA SER A 308 1.48 17.18 8.18
C SER A 308 2.13 15.92 7.67
N ASN A 309 2.83 16.03 6.54
CA ASN A 309 3.86 15.05 6.21
C ASN A 309 5.10 15.30 7.09
N THR A 310 5.85 14.24 7.36
CA THR A 310 7.03 14.27 8.22
C THR A 310 8.03 15.37 7.84
N GLY A 311 8.35 15.52 6.56
CA GLY A 311 9.32 16.54 6.10
C GLY A 311 8.82 17.97 6.34
N THR A 312 7.58 18.26 5.99
CA THR A 312 6.98 19.61 6.15
C THR A 312 6.89 20.05 7.61
N LEU A 313 6.67 19.09 8.53
CA LEU A 313 6.68 19.34 9.96
C LEU A 313 8.08 19.70 10.45
N LEU A 314 9.07 18.91 10.03
CA LEU A 314 10.47 19.11 10.39
C LEU A 314 10.98 20.47 9.88
N ASP A 315 10.64 20.83 8.65
CA ASP A 315 10.98 22.12 8.05
C ASP A 315 10.40 23.30 8.83
N LEU A 316 9.14 23.22 9.27
CA LEU A 316 8.50 24.29 10.05
C LEU A 316 9.21 24.50 11.39
N ILE A 317 9.52 23.42 12.11
CA ILE A 317 10.13 23.50 13.44
C ILE A 317 11.59 23.97 13.34
N LYS A 318 12.36 23.40 12.41
CA LYS A 318 13.78 23.75 12.21
C LYS A 318 13.99 25.19 11.75
N ALA A 319 13.06 25.74 10.97
CA ALA A 319 13.14 27.12 10.49
C ALA A 319 12.95 28.18 11.61
N ASN A 320 12.57 27.78 12.82
CA ASN A 320 12.20 28.71 13.90
C ASN A 320 12.89 28.39 15.24
N PRO A 321 14.24 28.29 15.30
CA PRO A 321 14.98 27.90 16.50
C PRO A 321 14.84 28.90 17.66
N GLU A 322 14.76 30.20 17.35
CA GLU A 322 14.63 31.25 18.37
C GLU A 322 13.32 31.14 19.16
N ARG A 323 12.24 30.67 18.50
CA ARG A 323 10.91 30.55 19.11
C ARG A 323 10.83 29.41 20.13
N PHE A 324 11.58 28.34 19.89
CA PHE A 324 11.60 27.15 20.74
C PHE A 324 12.79 27.13 21.70
N HIS A 325 13.63 28.18 21.70
CA HIS A 325 14.82 28.32 22.54
C HIS A 325 15.77 27.10 22.47
N ALA A 326 15.91 26.52 21.28
CA ALA A 326 16.76 25.35 21.05
C ALA A 326 17.49 25.45 19.71
N SER A 327 18.65 24.79 19.59
CA SER A 327 19.39 24.75 18.33
C SER A 327 18.66 23.93 17.27
N GLU A 328 18.90 24.22 15.99
CA GLU A 328 18.32 23.48 14.87
C GLU A 328 18.57 21.97 14.97
N VAL A 329 19.80 21.57 15.32
CA VAL A 329 20.20 20.17 15.49
C VAL A 329 19.46 19.49 16.63
N SER A 330 19.25 20.20 17.74
CA SER A 330 18.47 19.69 18.88
C SER A 330 17.01 19.49 18.48
N LEU A 331 16.40 20.48 17.83
CA LEU A 331 15.00 20.42 17.38
C LEU A 331 14.76 19.27 16.40
N GLU A 332 15.66 19.12 15.43
CA GLU A 332 15.62 18.00 14.48
C GLU A 332 15.67 16.66 15.21
N SER A 333 16.61 16.49 16.14
CA SER A 333 16.74 15.25 16.91
C SER A 333 15.49 14.95 17.73
N MET A 334 14.89 15.96 18.37
CA MET A 334 13.68 15.81 19.17
C MET A 334 12.48 15.38 18.33
N VAL A 335 12.28 16.02 17.16
CA VAL A 335 11.19 15.67 16.23
C VAL A 335 11.42 14.27 15.67
N LEU A 336 12.63 13.94 15.21
CA LEU A 336 12.98 12.62 14.67
C LEU A 336 12.76 11.50 15.71
N ASN A 337 13.15 11.73 16.96
CA ASN A 337 12.91 10.78 18.04
C ASN A 337 11.41 10.58 18.31
N ALA A 338 10.61 11.65 18.32
CA ALA A 338 9.18 11.56 18.55
C ALA A 338 8.44 10.81 17.42
N ILE A 339 8.75 11.11 16.15
CA ILE A 339 8.10 10.45 15.01
C ILE A 339 8.55 9.00 14.81
N SER A 340 9.72 8.60 15.32
CA SER A 340 10.29 7.26 15.12
C SER A 340 9.89 6.26 16.20
N SER A 341 9.03 6.66 17.14
CA SER A 341 8.53 5.80 18.21
C SER A 341 7.79 4.58 17.67
N GLU A 342 8.23 3.37 18.04
CA GLU A 342 7.65 2.11 17.56
C GLU A 342 6.17 1.94 17.92
N SER A 343 5.69 2.56 19.01
CA SER A 343 4.27 2.55 19.39
C SER A 343 3.38 3.39 18.46
N GLY A 344 3.99 4.21 17.59
CA GLY A 344 3.31 5.21 16.78
C GLY A 344 2.88 6.46 17.55
N GLU A 345 3.27 6.57 18.83
CA GLU A 345 2.97 7.72 19.70
C GLU A 345 4.22 8.16 20.49
N ALA A 346 4.41 9.47 20.61
CA ALA A 346 5.41 10.05 21.50
C ALA A 346 5.02 11.45 22.01
N PRO A 347 5.44 11.83 23.22
CA PRO A 347 5.44 13.24 23.62
C PRO A 347 6.55 14.00 22.89
N LEU A 348 6.29 15.26 22.57
CA LEU A 348 7.27 16.20 22.02
C LEU A 348 7.11 17.56 22.71
N SER A 349 8.09 17.95 23.51
CA SER A 349 8.11 19.25 24.19
C SER A 349 9.05 20.20 23.46
N LEU A 350 8.54 21.32 22.97
CA LEU A 350 9.32 22.35 22.26
C LEU A 350 9.20 23.68 23.03
N GLY A 351 10.24 24.01 23.81
CA GLY A 351 10.18 25.15 24.73
C GLY A 351 9.06 24.99 25.76
N ALA A 352 8.12 25.93 25.80
CA ALA A 352 6.94 25.88 26.66
C ALA A 352 5.73 25.16 26.02
N THR A 353 5.87 24.64 24.80
CA THR A 353 4.76 24.04 24.04
C THR A 353 4.87 22.52 24.04
N ASP A 354 3.83 21.84 24.52
CA ASP A 354 3.78 20.38 24.54
C ASP A 354 2.87 19.83 23.44
N PHE A 355 3.41 18.86 22.72
CA PHE A 355 2.72 18.11 21.69
C PHE A 355 2.60 16.63 22.06
N ARG A 356 1.49 16.04 21.65
CA ARG A 356 1.31 14.59 21.52
C ARG A 356 1.38 14.24 20.04
N VAL A 357 2.41 13.49 19.66
CA VAL A 357 2.71 13.15 18.26
C VAL A 357 2.20 11.76 17.96
N PHE A 358 1.41 11.62 16.91
CA PHE A 358 0.96 10.35 16.34
C PHE A 358 1.53 10.17 14.94
N ASN A 359 2.23 9.05 14.69
CA ASN A 359 2.75 8.70 13.38
C ASN A 359 2.02 7.51 12.78
N LEU A 360 1.10 7.76 11.85
CA LEU A 360 0.29 6.73 11.18
C LEU A 360 1.13 5.76 10.35
N ALA A 361 2.32 6.17 9.88
CA ALA A 361 3.21 5.31 9.11
C ALA A 361 3.78 4.12 9.92
N LEU A 362 3.71 4.22 11.25
CA LEU A 362 4.15 3.18 12.18
C LEU A 362 2.98 2.36 12.73
N MET A 363 1.75 2.65 12.32
CA MET A 363 0.56 1.99 12.83
C MET A 363 0.14 0.80 11.97
N ASP A 364 -0.47 -0.18 12.65
CA ASP A 364 -1.07 -1.32 12.00
C ASP A 364 -2.45 -0.94 11.45
N ASN A 365 -2.53 -0.86 10.12
CA ASN A 365 -3.74 -0.50 9.40
C ASN A 365 -4.58 -1.73 8.98
N LEU A 366 -4.15 -2.96 9.32
CA LEU A 366 -4.79 -4.18 8.82
C LEU A 366 -6.19 -4.39 9.38
N ALA A 367 -6.39 -4.13 10.68
CA ALA A 367 -7.70 -4.25 11.30
C ALA A 367 -8.71 -3.27 10.68
N LEU A 368 -8.26 -2.04 10.40
CA LEU A 368 -9.07 -1.02 9.74
C LEU A 368 -9.38 -1.41 8.29
N ALA A 369 -8.38 -1.84 7.52
CA ALA A 369 -8.54 -2.30 6.14
C ALA A 369 -9.49 -3.50 6.05
N ARG A 370 -9.46 -4.42 7.04
CA ARG A 370 -10.39 -5.56 7.14
C ARG A 370 -11.83 -5.08 7.29
N LYS A 371 -12.08 -4.16 8.21
CA LYS A 371 -13.42 -3.58 8.40
C LYS A 371 -13.90 -2.84 7.15
N ILE A 372 -13.03 -2.09 6.49
CA ILE A 372 -13.34 -1.42 5.20
C ILE A 372 -13.74 -2.48 4.16
N PHE A 373 -13.02 -3.59 4.08
CA PHE A 373 -13.33 -4.66 3.13
C PHE A 373 -14.65 -5.37 3.46
N THR A 374 -14.92 -5.63 4.74
CA THR A 374 -16.23 -6.12 5.19
C THR A 374 -17.35 -5.18 4.76
N ASN A 375 -17.16 -3.87 4.93
CA ASN A 375 -18.12 -2.87 4.45
C ASN A 375 -18.27 -2.94 2.93
N MET A 376 -17.17 -3.04 2.15
CA MET A 376 -17.24 -3.20 0.69
C MET A 376 -18.05 -4.43 0.24
N LEU A 377 -18.04 -5.51 1.02
CA LEU A 377 -18.75 -6.76 0.74
C LEU A 377 -20.21 -6.77 1.23
N ALA A 378 -20.70 -5.69 1.86
CA ALA A 378 -22.05 -5.65 2.42
C ALA A 378 -23.14 -5.87 1.33
N PRO A 379 -24.16 -6.72 1.57
CA PRO A 379 -25.14 -7.16 0.57
C PRO A 379 -25.83 -6.02 -0.16
N GLU A 380 -26.20 -4.97 0.57
CA GLU A 380 -27.03 -3.85 0.13
C GLU A 380 -26.38 -3.13 -1.07
N ARG A 381 -25.06 -3.20 -1.18
CA ARG A 381 -24.29 -2.59 -2.26
C ARG A 381 -24.30 -3.39 -3.54
N TRP A 382 -24.70 -4.65 -3.48
CA TRP A 382 -24.60 -5.61 -4.58
C TRP A 382 -25.98 -6.14 -5.02
N GLU A 383 -27.06 -5.67 -4.40
CA GLU A 383 -28.44 -6.06 -4.73
C GLU A 383 -28.75 -5.88 -6.22
N GLN A 384 -28.37 -4.72 -6.78
CA GLN A 384 -28.54 -4.41 -8.21
C GLN A 384 -27.78 -5.39 -9.12
N CYS A 385 -26.63 -5.90 -8.67
CA CYS A 385 -25.88 -6.91 -9.41
C CYS A 385 -26.53 -8.30 -9.33
N GLY A 386 -27.24 -8.61 -8.24
CA GLY A 386 -27.96 -9.88 -8.07
C GLY A 386 -29.17 -10.03 -9.01
N THR A 387 -29.80 -8.91 -9.38
CA THR A 387 -30.92 -8.85 -10.33
C THR A 387 -30.50 -8.50 -11.76
N CYS A 388 -29.19 -8.36 -12.02
CA CYS A 388 -28.68 -8.01 -13.33
C CYS A 388 -28.80 -9.18 -14.33
N GLU A 389 -29.15 -8.88 -15.58
CA GLU A 389 -29.28 -9.86 -16.67
C GLU A 389 -27.96 -10.63 -16.94
N HIS A 390 -26.82 -9.99 -16.67
CA HIS A 390 -25.49 -10.56 -16.90
C HIS A 390 -24.90 -11.27 -15.67
N ARG A 391 -25.66 -11.46 -14.59
CA ARG A 391 -25.13 -11.97 -13.30
C ARG A 391 -24.35 -13.27 -13.42
N ASN A 392 -24.81 -14.21 -14.25
CA ASN A 392 -24.21 -15.54 -14.39
C ASN A 392 -22.84 -15.51 -15.08
N PHE A 393 -22.53 -14.43 -15.81
CA PHE A 393 -21.29 -14.22 -16.54
C PHE A 393 -20.50 -13.02 -16.01
N CYS A 394 -20.90 -12.46 -14.86
CA CYS A 394 -20.27 -11.29 -14.27
C CYS A 394 -19.17 -11.72 -13.28
N PRO A 395 -17.88 -11.49 -13.59
CA PRO A 395 -16.79 -11.85 -12.68
C PRO A 395 -16.82 -11.03 -11.39
N ILE A 396 -17.30 -9.77 -11.45
CA ILE A 396 -17.43 -8.91 -10.26
C ILE A 396 -18.43 -9.53 -9.27
N PHE A 397 -19.61 -9.88 -9.74
CA PHE A 397 -20.65 -10.48 -8.90
C PHE A 397 -20.22 -11.86 -8.37
N LEU A 398 -19.53 -12.64 -9.20
CA LEU A 398 -18.96 -13.93 -8.78
C LEU A 398 -17.88 -13.77 -7.70
N ASN A 399 -16.98 -12.79 -7.83
CA ASN A 399 -15.98 -12.48 -6.79
C ASN A 399 -16.63 -12.13 -5.47
N VAL A 400 -17.60 -11.21 -5.49
CA VAL A 400 -18.35 -10.81 -4.30
C VAL A 400 -19.09 -12.01 -3.70
N SER A 401 -19.74 -12.82 -4.53
CA SER A 401 -20.48 -14.00 -4.07
C SER A 401 -19.54 -15.05 -3.45
N LEU A 402 -18.39 -15.32 -4.07
CA LEU A 402 -17.37 -16.24 -3.57
C LEU A 402 -16.82 -15.77 -2.22
N LEU A 403 -16.45 -14.49 -2.14
CA LEU A 403 -15.92 -13.88 -0.93
C LEU A 403 -16.96 -13.81 0.18
N ARG A 404 -18.24 -13.57 -0.12
CA ARG A 404 -19.31 -13.58 0.88
C ARG A 404 -19.67 -14.99 1.36
N ALA A 405 -19.78 -15.95 0.44
CA ALA A 405 -20.07 -17.34 0.78
C ALA A 405 -18.95 -17.98 1.62
N ASN A 406 -17.70 -17.56 1.38
CA ASN A 406 -16.52 -18.01 2.10
C ASN A 406 -15.95 -16.92 3.03
N ASN A 407 -16.77 -15.97 3.51
CA ASN A 407 -16.30 -14.73 4.16
C ASN A 407 -15.29 -15.00 5.27
N TYR A 408 -15.59 -15.95 6.16
CA TYR A 408 -14.66 -16.29 7.23
C TYR A 408 -13.35 -16.91 6.72
N ARG A 409 -13.34 -17.64 5.61
CA ARG A 409 -12.12 -18.31 5.14
C ARG A 409 -11.32 -17.42 4.19
N ALA A 410 -11.91 -17.02 3.07
CA ALA A 410 -11.20 -16.30 2.01
C ALA A 410 -10.69 -14.94 2.49
N VAL A 411 -11.49 -14.20 3.27
CA VAL A 411 -11.07 -12.91 3.83
C VAL A 411 -9.97 -13.10 4.86
N GLU A 412 -10.06 -14.09 5.76
CA GLU A 412 -8.96 -14.40 6.68
C GLU A 412 -7.67 -14.73 5.93
N ARG A 413 -7.72 -15.49 4.83
CA ARG A 413 -6.54 -15.83 4.02
C ARG A 413 -5.92 -14.62 3.33
N ILE A 414 -6.74 -13.70 2.81
CA ILE A 414 -6.29 -12.42 2.25
C ILE A 414 -5.56 -11.60 3.32
N PHE A 415 -6.15 -11.45 4.50
CA PHE A 415 -5.55 -10.66 5.58
C PHE A 415 -4.39 -11.36 6.28
N LEU A 416 -4.32 -12.68 6.22
CA LEU A 416 -3.14 -13.45 6.65
C LEU A 416 -1.95 -13.21 5.72
N ALA A 417 -2.18 -13.12 4.40
CA ALA A 417 -1.14 -12.75 3.45
C ALA A 417 -0.66 -11.30 3.66
N TYR A 418 -1.57 -10.35 3.87
CA TYR A 418 -1.17 -8.98 4.23
C TYR A 418 -0.46 -8.89 5.59
N ARG A 419 -0.88 -9.70 6.58
CA ARG A 419 -0.18 -9.80 7.86
C ARG A 419 1.25 -10.30 7.67
N ARG A 420 1.45 -11.33 6.84
CA ARG A 420 2.79 -11.82 6.49
C ARG A 420 3.67 -10.73 5.88
N MET A 421 3.10 -9.90 5.00
CA MET A 421 3.82 -8.75 4.41
C MET A 421 4.19 -7.72 5.49
N TYR A 422 3.24 -7.40 6.37
CA TYR A 422 3.43 -6.42 7.45
C TYR A 422 4.53 -6.83 8.43
N GLU A 423 4.50 -8.07 8.93
CA GLU A 423 5.50 -8.56 9.88
C GLU A 423 6.91 -8.62 9.25
N TYR A 424 7.01 -8.72 7.94
CA TYR A 424 8.27 -8.66 7.17
C TYR A 424 8.63 -7.23 6.71
N GLY A 425 8.02 -6.22 7.31
CA GLY A 425 8.39 -4.81 7.13
C GLY A 425 7.69 -4.11 5.96
N THR A 426 6.79 -4.78 5.24
CA THR A 426 6.02 -4.13 4.17
C THR A 426 4.74 -3.52 4.72
N ARG A 427 4.71 -2.19 4.80
CA ARG A 427 3.55 -1.45 5.29
C ARG A 427 2.78 -0.83 4.14
N LEU A 428 1.48 -1.14 4.08
CA LEU A 428 0.57 -0.53 3.14
C LEU A 428 -0.30 0.51 3.84
N THR A 429 -0.52 1.63 3.14
CA THR A 429 -1.43 2.68 3.58
C THR A 429 -2.88 2.25 3.38
N ILE A 430 -3.84 2.87 4.07
CA ILE A 430 -5.27 2.59 3.88
C ILE A 430 -5.70 2.81 2.42
N ARG A 431 -5.14 3.82 1.74
CA ARG A 431 -5.40 4.03 0.30
C ARG A 431 -4.93 2.86 -0.55
N GLN A 432 -3.74 2.30 -0.27
CA GLN A 432 -3.20 1.17 -1.03
C GLN A 432 -3.99 -0.11 -0.79
N PHE A 433 -4.45 -0.35 0.45
CA PHE A 433 -5.40 -1.43 0.73
C PHE A 433 -6.71 -1.24 -0.04
N ALA A 434 -7.32 -0.06 0.05
CA ALA A 434 -8.58 0.22 -0.64
C ALA A 434 -8.47 0.06 -2.16
N GLU A 435 -7.37 0.54 -2.76
CA GLU A 435 -7.06 0.34 -4.19
C GLU A 435 -7.00 -1.14 -4.55
N HIS A 436 -6.18 -1.92 -3.85
CA HIS A 436 -5.95 -3.32 -4.18
C HIS A 436 -7.17 -4.20 -3.90
N LEU A 437 -7.87 -3.97 -2.78
CA LEU A 437 -9.11 -4.67 -2.46
C LEU A 437 -10.22 -4.37 -3.48
N SER A 438 -10.33 -3.12 -3.93
CA SER A 438 -11.29 -2.75 -4.99
C SER A 438 -10.95 -3.43 -6.30
N TYR A 439 -9.67 -3.44 -6.69
CA TYR A 439 -9.21 -4.13 -7.89
C TYR A 439 -9.44 -5.64 -7.82
N MET A 440 -9.24 -6.25 -6.65
CA MET A 440 -9.52 -7.66 -6.45
C MET A 440 -11.01 -8.00 -6.63
N LEU A 441 -11.93 -7.08 -6.28
CA LEU A 441 -13.37 -7.27 -6.47
C LEU A 441 -13.77 -7.09 -7.94
N THR A 442 -13.35 -5.99 -8.57
CA THR A 442 -13.88 -5.58 -9.88
C THR A 442 -13.00 -5.98 -11.06
N ALA A 443 -11.73 -6.32 -10.82
CA ALA A 443 -10.67 -6.46 -11.84
C ALA A 443 -10.50 -5.21 -12.73
N GLY A 444 -10.96 -4.03 -12.26
CA GLY A 444 -11.03 -2.80 -13.05
C GLY A 444 -12.15 -2.78 -14.11
N LEU A 445 -13.03 -3.79 -14.13
CA LEU A 445 -14.11 -3.89 -15.11
C LEU A 445 -15.32 -3.04 -14.69
N ASP A 446 -16.03 -2.52 -15.68
CA ASP A 446 -17.33 -1.90 -15.50
C ASP A 446 -18.47 -2.69 -16.18
N MET A 447 -19.70 -2.18 -16.07
CA MET A 447 -20.87 -2.81 -16.67
C MET A 447 -20.80 -2.84 -18.20
N ALA A 448 -20.18 -1.85 -18.82
CA ALA A 448 -20.01 -1.81 -20.27
C ALA A 448 -19.03 -2.89 -20.74
N ASP A 449 -17.98 -3.17 -19.97
CA ASP A 449 -17.07 -4.29 -20.24
C ASP A 449 -17.79 -5.63 -20.12
N ILE A 450 -18.55 -5.84 -19.04
CA ILE A 450 -19.33 -7.08 -18.83
C ILE A 450 -20.31 -7.31 -19.99
N ALA A 451 -21.04 -6.27 -20.41
CA ALA A 451 -21.97 -6.37 -21.54
C ALA A 451 -21.25 -6.76 -22.84
N ARG A 452 -20.07 -6.18 -23.13
CA ARG A 452 -19.27 -6.52 -24.32
C ARG A 452 -18.80 -7.97 -24.34
N PHE A 453 -18.43 -8.51 -23.18
CA PHE A 453 -17.98 -9.90 -23.08
C PHE A 453 -19.12 -10.91 -23.03
N SER A 454 -20.35 -10.47 -22.75
CA SER A 454 -21.53 -11.33 -22.87
C SER A 454 -22.00 -11.52 -24.33
N ALA A 455 -21.45 -10.76 -25.28
CA ALA A 455 -21.82 -10.85 -26.68
C ALA A 455 -21.29 -12.14 -27.36
N PRO A 456 -22.07 -12.77 -28.26
CA PRO A 456 -21.64 -13.99 -28.96
C PRO A 456 -20.30 -13.80 -29.70
N GLY A 457 -19.33 -14.68 -29.43
CA GLY A 457 -18.00 -14.65 -30.07
C GLY A 457 -16.88 -14.00 -29.25
N ASN A 458 -17.20 -13.20 -28.22
CA ASN A 458 -16.22 -12.64 -27.28
C ASN A 458 -16.23 -13.46 -25.98
N GLY A 459 -15.51 -14.58 -25.92
CA GLY A 459 -15.51 -15.41 -24.72
C GLY A 459 -14.81 -14.74 -23.53
N LEU A 460 -15.56 -14.28 -22.53
CA LEU A 460 -14.97 -13.98 -21.22
C LEU A 460 -14.43 -15.28 -20.62
N VAL A 461 -13.13 -15.32 -20.35
CA VAL A 461 -12.59 -16.38 -19.50
C VAL A 461 -12.76 -15.92 -18.06
N LEU A 462 -13.91 -16.24 -17.44
CA LEU A 462 -14.27 -15.81 -16.07
C LEU A 462 -13.11 -15.95 -15.07
N THR A 463 -12.40 -17.08 -15.13
CA THR A 463 -11.29 -17.43 -14.24
C THR A 463 -10.15 -16.40 -14.24
N ARG A 464 -9.96 -15.69 -15.35
CA ARG A 464 -8.95 -14.62 -15.48
C ARG A 464 -9.26 -13.42 -14.60
N HIS A 465 -10.52 -13.17 -14.28
CA HIS A 465 -10.97 -12.00 -13.54
C HIS A 465 -11.32 -12.32 -12.09
N LEU A 466 -11.08 -13.57 -11.65
CA LEU A 466 -11.41 -13.98 -10.30
C LEU A 466 -10.39 -13.46 -9.27
N PHE A 467 -10.89 -13.18 -8.07
CA PHE A 467 -10.17 -12.50 -7.00
C PHE A 467 -8.86 -13.19 -6.64
N PHE A 468 -8.79 -14.53 -6.70
CA PHE A 468 -7.59 -15.29 -6.35
C PHE A 468 -6.44 -15.11 -7.35
N ASN A 469 -6.71 -14.66 -8.57
CA ASN A 469 -5.70 -14.23 -9.54
C ASN A 469 -5.44 -12.72 -9.43
N ARG A 470 -6.51 -11.95 -9.26
CA ARG A 470 -6.42 -10.48 -9.14
C ARG A 470 -5.70 -10.02 -7.86
N PHE A 471 -5.74 -10.82 -6.80
CA PHE A 471 -4.89 -10.61 -5.63
C PHE A 471 -3.40 -10.48 -6.02
N PHE A 472 -2.92 -11.29 -6.97
CA PHE A 472 -1.54 -11.26 -7.45
C PHE A 472 -1.29 -10.28 -8.62
N GLY A 473 -2.31 -9.56 -9.07
CA GLY A 473 -2.17 -8.64 -10.20
C GLY A 473 -2.01 -9.32 -11.56
N ASP A 474 -2.54 -10.53 -11.73
CA ASP A 474 -2.48 -11.26 -13.01
C ASP A 474 -3.82 -11.92 -13.36
N ASP A 475 -3.86 -12.51 -14.56
CA ASP A 475 -5.01 -13.26 -15.08
C ASP A 475 -4.91 -14.78 -14.90
N GLY A 476 -3.96 -15.23 -14.07
CA GLY A 476 -3.60 -16.64 -13.88
C GLY A 476 -2.51 -17.13 -14.84
N GLY A 477 -2.07 -16.33 -15.81
CA GLY A 477 -0.92 -16.66 -16.66
C GLY A 477 -0.09 -15.46 -17.10
N LYS A 478 -0.70 -14.30 -17.31
CA LYS A 478 -0.05 -13.04 -17.68
C LYS A 478 -0.37 -11.96 -16.67
N LYS A 479 0.65 -11.19 -16.33
CA LYS A 479 0.53 -9.98 -15.50
C LYS A 479 -0.43 -8.99 -16.15
N ASP A 480 -1.32 -8.43 -15.35
CA ASP A 480 -2.17 -7.32 -15.77
C ASP A 480 -1.37 -6.02 -15.67
N ALA A 481 -1.06 -5.43 -16.82
CA ALA A 481 -0.27 -4.21 -16.95
C ALA A 481 -0.79 -3.07 -16.06
N ALA A 482 -2.12 -2.93 -15.94
CA ALA A 482 -2.71 -1.83 -15.17
C ALA A 482 -2.49 -2.02 -13.65
N SER A 483 -2.34 -3.26 -13.19
CA SER A 483 -2.12 -3.59 -11.77
C SER A 483 -0.65 -3.54 -11.35
N GLN A 484 0.30 -3.56 -12.29
CA GLN A 484 1.73 -3.61 -11.97
C GLN A 484 2.26 -2.33 -11.32
N GLU A 485 1.52 -1.22 -11.41
CA GLU A 485 1.85 0.03 -10.72
C GLU A 485 1.31 0.08 -9.28
N MET A 486 0.45 -0.87 -8.88
CA MET A 486 -0.10 -0.94 -7.54
C MET A 486 0.98 -1.43 -6.58
N LEU A 487 1.27 -0.62 -5.55
CA LEU A 487 2.29 -0.96 -4.56
C LEU A 487 1.97 -2.26 -3.80
N ALA A 488 0.69 -2.57 -3.59
CA ALA A 488 0.26 -3.84 -2.99
C ALA A 488 0.62 -5.04 -3.86
N VAL A 489 0.37 -4.97 -5.18
CA VAL A 489 0.72 -6.04 -6.14
C VAL A 489 2.23 -6.24 -6.20
N GLN A 490 3.00 -5.15 -6.33
CA GLN A 490 4.47 -5.22 -6.30
C GLN A 490 5.00 -5.81 -4.98
N ALA A 491 4.36 -5.49 -3.86
CA ALA A 491 4.73 -6.00 -2.56
C ALA A 491 4.42 -7.50 -2.41
N ILE A 492 3.28 -7.96 -2.93
CA ILE A 492 2.86 -9.37 -2.95
C ILE A 492 3.82 -10.20 -3.81
N GLU A 493 4.17 -9.70 -4.99
CA GLU A 493 5.10 -10.38 -5.89
C GLU A 493 6.44 -10.65 -5.19
N LYS A 494 6.96 -9.67 -4.45
CA LYS A 494 8.21 -9.81 -3.69
C LYS A 494 8.16 -10.85 -2.58
N GLN A 495 6.98 -11.30 -2.14
CA GLN A 495 6.87 -12.33 -1.10
C GLN A 495 7.08 -13.75 -1.64
N GLY A 496 6.93 -13.96 -2.96
CA GLY A 496 7.04 -15.27 -3.59
C GLY A 496 6.04 -16.29 -3.04
N PHE A 497 4.82 -15.86 -2.67
CA PHE A 497 3.81 -16.76 -2.12
C PHE A 497 3.50 -17.92 -3.08
N GLY A 498 3.48 -19.14 -2.57
CA GLY A 498 3.25 -20.35 -3.36
C GLY A 498 4.42 -20.79 -4.23
N GLU A 499 5.53 -20.04 -4.32
CA GLU A 499 6.68 -20.43 -5.15
C GLU A 499 7.34 -21.72 -4.63
N ARG A 500 7.43 -21.88 -3.30
CA ARG A 500 7.94 -23.11 -2.68
C ARG A 500 6.86 -24.20 -2.74
N PRO A 501 7.04 -25.26 -3.55
CA PRO A 501 6.07 -26.33 -3.62
C PRO A 501 6.01 -27.10 -2.30
N ALA A 502 4.81 -27.51 -1.92
CA ALA A 502 4.57 -28.33 -0.73
C ALA A 502 4.57 -29.81 -1.15
N PRO A 503 5.66 -30.61 -0.97
CA PRO A 503 5.82 -31.88 -1.68
C PRO A 503 4.68 -32.88 -1.46
N GLY A 504 4.18 -32.99 -0.22
CA GLY A 504 3.02 -33.83 0.10
C GLY A 504 1.73 -33.39 -0.62
N TRP A 505 1.54 -32.08 -0.81
CA TRP A 505 0.40 -31.53 -1.54
C TRP A 505 0.58 -31.61 -3.06
N GLU A 506 1.78 -31.38 -3.57
CA GLU A 506 2.08 -31.59 -4.99
C GLU A 506 1.77 -33.04 -5.39
N HIS A 507 2.19 -34.00 -4.57
CA HIS A 507 1.87 -35.43 -4.76
C HIS A 507 0.35 -35.66 -4.81
N ARG A 508 -0.39 -35.14 -3.82
CA ARG A 508 -1.85 -35.29 -3.73
C ARG A 508 -2.62 -34.60 -4.86
N LEU A 509 -2.12 -33.47 -5.36
CA LEU A 509 -2.81 -32.69 -6.40
C LEU A 509 -2.67 -33.33 -7.78
N TRP A 510 -1.48 -33.85 -8.10
CA TRP A 510 -1.11 -34.22 -9.47
C TRP A 510 -1.12 -35.71 -9.76
N LEU A 511 -0.91 -36.59 -8.77
CA LEU A 511 -0.88 -38.03 -9.02
C LEU A 511 -2.29 -38.62 -9.16
N HIS A 512 -2.44 -39.54 -10.11
CA HIS A 512 -3.72 -40.19 -10.43
C HIS A 512 -4.23 -41.15 -9.34
N SER A 513 -3.34 -41.62 -8.46
CA SER A 513 -3.59 -42.67 -7.47
C SER A 513 -3.84 -42.17 -6.03
N SER A 514 -3.85 -40.85 -5.79
CA SER A 514 -4.08 -40.26 -4.46
C SER A 514 -5.52 -39.72 -4.34
N GLY A 515 -6.32 -40.22 -3.40
CA GLY A 515 -7.66 -39.66 -3.05
C GLY A 515 -7.55 -38.32 -2.28
N PRO A 516 -8.64 -37.71 -1.74
CA PRO A 516 -10.08 -37.76 -2.07
C PRO A 516 -10.47 -36.66 -3.09
N GLU A 517 -11.75 -36.54 -3.44
CA GLU A 517 -12.28 -35.33 -4.12
C GLU A 517 -12.01 -34.09 -3.25
N PHE A 518 -11.36 -33.08 -3.82
CA PHE A 518 -11.18 -31.80 -3.17
C PHE A 518 -12.48 -31.03 -3.31
N LYS A 519 -13.21 -30.87 -2.20
CA LYS A 519 -14.46 -30.10 -2.17
C LYS A 519 -14.17 -28.69 -1.69
N LEU A 520 -14.52 -27.70 -2.51
CA LEU A 520 -14.34 -26.29 -2.17
C LEU A 520 -15.61 -25.72 -1.53
N GLY A 521 -16.75 -26.40 -1.67
CA GLY A 521 -18.01 -25.99 -1.06
C GLY A 521 -18.70 -24.84 -1.82
N PHE A 522 -18.35 -24.64 -3.09
CA PHE A 522 -18.99 -23.65 -3.95
C PHE A 522 -19.05 -24.13 -5.41
N GLU A 523 -20.23 -24.57 -5.84
CA GLU A 523 -20.45 -25.25 -7.12
C GLU A 523 -19.83 -24.52 -8.32
N ALA A 524 -19.99 -23.19 -8.42
CA ALA A 524 -19.51 -22.43 -9.57
C ALA A 524 -17.97 -22.38 -9.72
N ILE A 525 -17.20 -22.75 -8.68
CA ILE A 525 -15.74 -22.86 -8.76
C ILE A 525 -15.23 -24.30 -8.78
N GLU A 526 -16.06 -25.29 -8.45
CA GLU A 526 -15.63 -26.70 -8.43
C GLU A 526 -15.28 -27.20 -9.84
N ASP A 527 -16.10 -26.86 -10.84
CA ASP A 527 -15.82 -27.19 -12.24
C ASP A 527 -14.53 -26.52 -12.75
N VAL A 528 -14.35 -25.25 -12.40
CA VAL A 528 -13.13 -24.49 -12.72
C VAL A 528 -11.90 -25.16 -12.11
N PHE A 529 -11.99 -25.54 -10.83
CA PHE A 529 -10.90 -26.16 -10.10
C PHE A 529 -10.57 -27.54 -10.66
N ALA A 530 -11.58 -28.36 -10.96
CA ALA A 530 -11.41 -29.67 -11.57
C ALA A 530 -10.73 -29.58 -12.94
N GLU A 531 -11.15 -28.61 -13.76
CA GLU A 531 -10.57 -28.35 -15.08
C GLU A 531 -9.11 -27.90 -15.01
N LEU A 532 -8.80 -26.94 -14.11
CA LEU A 532 -7.43 -26.50 -13.88
C LEU A 532 -6.54 -27.65 -13.39
N ARG A 533 -7.06 -28.51 -12.49
CA ARG A 533 -6.33 -29.70 -12.06
C ARG A 533 -6.09 -30.68 -13.20
N ARG A 534 -7.09 -30.95 -14.04
CA ARG A 534 -6.96 -31.86 -15.19
C ARG A 534 -5.88 -31.35 -16.15
N ARG A 535 -5.84 -30.05 -16.43
CA ARG A 535 -4.79 -29.42 -17.24
C ARG A 535 -3.42 -29.51 -16.56
N GLY A 536 -3.32 -29.19 -15.26
CA GLY A 536 -2.07 -29.23 -14.50
C GLY A 536 -1.42 -30.61 -14.38
N ARG A 537 -2.20 -31.70 -14.52
CA ARG A 537 -1.69 -33.08 -14.62
C ARG A 537 -1.03 -33.40 -15.97
N GLY A 538 -1.25 -32.58 -17.00
CA GLY A 538 -0.64 -32.75 -18.31
C GLY A 538 0.89 -32.72 -18.26
N ALA A 539 1.54 -33.49 -19.13
CA ALA A 539 3.00 -33.63 -19.18
C ALA A 539 3.72 -32.51 -19.96
N ARG A 540 3.05 -31.39 -20.28
CA ARG A 540 3.66 -30.29 -21.06
C ARG A 540 4.28 -29.28 -20.10
N ASN A 541 5.56 -28.95 -20.31
CA ASN A 541 6.34 -27.96 -19.55
C ASN A 541 5.78 -26.51 -19.54
N GLN A 542 4.59 -26.25 -20.10
CA GLN A 542 3.91 -24.95 -20.11
C GLN A 542 2.84 -24.80 -19.01
N ASP A 543 2.62 -25.82 -18.17
CA ASP A 543 1.50 -25.86 -17.20
C ASP A 543 1.80 -25.26 -15.81
N GLY A 544 2.96 -24.63 -15.61
CA GLY A 544 3.34 -24.03 -14.32
C GLY A 544 2.34 -22.97 -13.81
N ALA A 545 1.85 -22.12 -14.71
CA ALA A 545 0.84 -21.10 -14.40
C ALA A 545 -0.52 -21.71 -13.99
N VAL A 546 -0.88 -22.84 -14.58
CA VAL A 546 -2.12 -23.58 -14.23
C VAL A 546 -1.99 -24.19 -12.85
N ARG A 547 -0.84 -24.82 -12.54
CA ARG A 547 -0.58 -25.37 -11.22
C ARG A 547 -0.59 -24.28 -10.15
N GLU A 548 -0.04 -23.12 -10.46
CA GLU A 548 -0.08 -21.97 -9.55
C GLU A 548 -1.52 -21.52 -9.25
N GLN A 549 -2.39 -21.42 -10.26
CA GLN A 549 -3.80 -21.10 -10.03
C GLN A 549 -4.51 -22.11 -9.12
N VAL A 550 -4.23 -23.41 -9.27
CA VAL A 550 -4.76 -24.45 -8.36
C VAL A 550 -4.30 -24.21 -6.93
N ARG A 551 -3.01 -23.88 -6.72
CA ARG A 551 -2.47 -23.58 -5.39
C ARG A 551 -3.10 -22.33 -4.77
N ARG A 552 -3.33 -21.28 -5.56
CA ARG A 552 -4.05 -20.07 -5.13
C ARG A 552 -5.48 -20.39 -4.69
N ILE A 553 -6.22 -21.18 -5.47
CA ILE A 553 -7.58 -21.60 -5.13
C ILE A 553 -7.57 -22.39 -3.82
N LEU A 554 -6.62 -23.32 -3.63
CA LEU A 554 -6.50 -24.04 -2.37
C LEU A 554 -6.23 -23.10 -1.21
N PHE A 555 -5.25 -22.20 -1.34
CA PHE A 555 -4.91 -21.25 -0.28
C PHE A 555 -6.12 -20.42 0.18
N PHE A 556 -6.87 -19.84 -0.77
CA PHE A 556 -8.00 -18.96 -0.42
C PHE A 556 -9.28 -19.70 -0.04
N LEU A 557 -9.59 -20.83 -0.69
CA LEU A 557 -10.93 -21.44 -0.63
C LEU A 557 -10.97 -22.80 0.05
N TYR A 558 -9.87 -23.56 0.11
CA TYR A 558 -9.90 -24.93 0.67
C TYR A 558 -9.90 -24.94 2.20
N ASP A 559 -10.70 -25.85 2.76
CA ASP A 559 -10.83 -26.03 4.20
C ASP A 559 -9.77 -27.02 4.73
N PHE A 560 -8.64 -26.49 5.17
CA PHE A 560 -7.57 -27.30 5.75
C PHE A 560 -7.94 -27.78 7.15
N LYS A 561 -7.93 -29.09 7.36
CA LYS A 561 -8.01 -29.68 8.71
C LYS A 561 -6.78 -29.27 9.54
N SER A 562 -6.83 -29.40 10.86
CA SER A 562 -5.73 -29.00 11.76
C SER A 562 -4.37 -29.61 11.37
N GLU A 563 -4.34 -30.89 10.96
CA GLU A 563 -3.13 -31.60 10.51
C GLU A 563 -2.61 -31.12 9.14
N GLU A 564 -3.47 -30.46 8.37
CA GLU A 564 -3.22 -30.00 7.00
C GLU A 564 -2.79 -28.52 6.94
N GLN A 565 -2.83 -27.79 8.07
CA GLN A 565 -2.55 -26.36 8.13
C GLN A 565 -1.11 -25.98 7.75
N ASN A 566 -0.17 -26.92 7.82
CA ASN A 566 1.21 -26.71 7.37
C ASN A 566 1.29 -26.24 5.90
N TYR A 567 0.29 -26.56 5.05
CA TYR A 567 0.21 -26.02 3.69
C TYR A 567 0.23 -24.49 3.67
N LEU A 568 -0.48 -23.86 4.61
CA LEU A 568 -0.64 -22.41 4.65
C LEU A 568 0.67 -21.73 5.03
N SER A 569 1.36 -22.27 6.03
CA SER A 569 2.69 -21.81 6.44
C SER A 569 3.71 -21.94 5.30
N GLN A 570 3.66 -23.05 4.55
CA GLN A 570 4.50 -23.25 3.37
C GLN A 570 4.14 -22.27 2.23
N TYR A 571 2.85 -22.11 1.93
CA TYR A 571 2.37 -21.20 0.90
C TYR A 571 2.76 -19.74 1.18
N LEU A 572 2.70 -19.33 2.45
CA LEU A 572 3.07 -17.99 2.90
C LEU A 572 4.57 -17.79 3.09
N ASN A 573 5.40 -18.81 2.86
CA ASN A 573 6.83 -18.81 3.16
C ASN A 573 7.11 -18.35 4.61
N SER A 574 6.35 -18.90 5.57
CA SER A 574 6.37 -18.48 6.98
C SER A 574 5.98 -19.61 7.93
N PRO A 575 6.94 -20.40 8.46
CA PRO A 575 6.63 -21.52 9.34
C PRO A 575 5.88 -21.12 10.63
N THR A 576 6.13 -19.94 11.19
CA THR A 576 5.64 -19.55 12.53
C THR A 576 4.50 -18.53 12.53
N LEU A 577 4.10 -18.01 11.37
CA LEU A 577 3.07 -16.97 11.32
C LEU A 577 1.72 -17.43 11.89
N LEU A 578 1.32 -18.69 11.66
CA LEU A 578 0.05 -19.20 12.19
C LEU A 578 0.07 -19.32 13.72
N GLU A 579 1.18 -19.79 14.29
CA GLU A 579 1.40 -19.85 15.73
C GLU A 579 1.33 -18.43 16.31
N TRP A 580 2.07 -17.49 15.71
CA TRP A 580 2.06 -16.08 16.10
C TRP A 580 0.67 -15.44 16.00
N TYR A 581 -0.10 -15.76 14.97
CA TYR A 581 -1.47 -15.28 14.81
C TYR A 581 -2.38 -15.80 15.94
N GLY A 582 -2.21 -17.07 16.34
CA GLY A 582 -2.88 -17.66 17.49
C GLY A 582 -2.54 -16.97 18.82
N TRP A 583 -1.29 -16.49 18.97
CA TRP A 583 -0.86 -15.78 20.18
C TRP A 583 -1.49 -14.39 20.35
N GLN A 584 -2.16 -13.84 19.33
CA GLN A 584 -2.80 -12.51 19.43
C GLN A 584 -4.18 -12.53 20.10
N GLY A 585 -4.71 -13.71 20.47
CA GLY A 585 -6.00 -13.85 21.15
C GLY A 585 -6.00 -13.37 22.61
N GLU A 586 -7.17 -13.08 23.17
CA GLU A 586 -7.32 -12.53 24.53
C GLU A 586 -6.89 -13.51 25.65
N GLU A 587 -7.06 -14.82 25.44
CA GLU A 587 -6.65 -15.88 26.37
C GLU A 587 -5.39 -16.64 25.88
N ALA A 588 -4.62 -16.01 25.00
CA ALA A 588 -3.43 -16.62 24.44
C ALA A 588 -2.39 -16.92 25.54
N HIS A 589 -1.98 -18.18 25.62
CA HIS A 589 -0.88 -18.62 26.46
C HIS A 589 -0.04 -19.64 25.69
N LEU A 590 1.26 -19.65 25.98
CA LEU A 590 2.16 -20.68 25.49
C LEU A 590 1.90 -21.98 26.25
N GLY A 591 1.37 -22.99 25.56
CA GLY A 591 1.22 -24.32 26.15
C GLY A 591 2.57 -24.93 26.51
N PHE A 592 2.63 -25.78 27.55
CA PHE A 592 3.90 -26.39 27.99
C PHE A 592 4.66 -27.10 26.86
N GLY A 593 3.96 -27.93 26.07
CA GLY A 593 4.58 -28.67 24.96
C GLY A 593 5.05 -27.77 23.81
N GLU A 594 4.31 -26.72 23.49
CA GLU A 594 4.68 -25.72 22.48
C GLU A 594 5.93 -24.95 22.94
N ARG A 595 5.93 -24.51 24.19
CA ARG A 595 7.04 -23.80 24.81
C ARG A 595 8.32 -24.63 24.82
N ASP A 596 8.26 -25.88 25.26
CA ASP A 596 9.42 -26.78 25.29
C ASP A 596 9.98 -27.02 23.87
N ASN A 597 9.08 -27.15 22.89
CA ASN A 597 9.44 -27.33 21.49
C ASN A 597 10.17 -26.09 20.93
N LEU A 598 9.63 -24.89 21.17
CA LEU A 598 10.23 -23.63 20.73
C LEU A 598 11.57 -23.36 21.44
N GLU A 599 11.64 -23.55 22.76
CA GLU A 599 12.87 -23.39 23.54
C GLU A 599 13.98 -24.32 23.04
N GLN A 600 13.65 -25.57 22.68
CA GLN A 600 14.61 -26.51 22.11
C GLN A 600 15.16 -26.03 20.75
N LYS A 601 14.30 -25.52 19.86
CA LYS A 601 14.70 -25.02 18.55
C LYS A 601 15.54 -23.75 18.65
N ILE A 602 15.16 -22.82 19.53
CA ILE A 602 15.89 -21.59 19.82
C ILE A 602 17.26 -21.92 20.42
N TYR A 603 17.32 -22.82 21.41
CA TYR A 603 18.58 -23.28 22.00
C TYR A 603 19.54 -23.83 20.95
N HIS A 604 19.05 -24.71 20.07
CA HIS A 604 19.86 -25.32 19.00
C HIS A 604 20.51 -24.24 18.12
N VAL A 605 19.74 -23.26 17.65
CA VAL A 605 20.26 -22.17 16.80
C VAL A 605 21.22 -21.26 17.54
N LEU A 606 20.92 -20.90 18.79
CA LEU A 606 21.81 -20.07 19.62
C LEU A 606 23.14 -20.79 19.90
N GLN A 607 23.09 -22.08 20.23
CA GLN A 607 24.27 -22.89 20.49
C GLN A 607 25.15 -23.01 19.24
N GLU A 608 24.56 -23.24 18.05
CA GLU A 608 25.29 -23.21 16.78
C GLU A 608 25.94 -21.84 16.53
N HIS A 609 25.19 -20.75 16.76
CA HIS A 609 25.70 -19.40 16.52
C HIS A 609 26.84 -19.03 17.47
N PHE A 610 26.70 -19.35 18.76
CA PHE A 610 27.66 -18.94 19.78
C PHE A 610 28.99 -19.68 19.64
N THR A 611 28.92 -20.96 19.26
CA THR A 611 30.09 -21.83 19.06
C THR A 611 30.63 -21.82 17.63
N GLY A 612 29.82 -21.48 16.64
CA GLY A 612 30.18 -21.58 15.23
C GLY A 612 30.28 -23.02 14.72
N VAL A 613 29.68 -24.00 15.41
CA VAL A 613 29.61 -25.40 14.97
C VAL A 613 28.21 -25.75 14.46
N ARG A 614 28.11 -26.74 13.57
CA ARG A 614 26.82 -27.30 13.14
C ARG A 614 26.43 -28.50 13.99
N LEU A 615 25.19 -28.51 14.45
CA LEU A 615 24.62 -29.56 15.29
C LEU A 615 23.47 -30.24 14.54
N PRO A 616 23.41 -31.59 14.51
CA PRO A 616 22.33 -32.28 13.84
C PRO A 616 21.00 -32.07 14.57
N GLU A 617 19.92 -32.10 13.78
CA GLU A 617 18.55 -32.07 14.28
C GLU A 617 18.29 -33.18 15.30
N GLY A 618 17.54 -32.86 16.35
CA GLY A 618 17.17 -33.84 17.37
C GLY A 618 18.32 -34.34 18.26
N SER A 619 19.53 -33.76 18.17
CA SER A 619 20.62 -34.05 19.12
C SER A 619 20.18 -33.71 20.55
N ARG A 620 19.74 -34.73 21.29
CA ARG A 620 19.44 -34.62 22.72
C ARG A 620 20.75 -34.56 23.48
N GLN A 621 21.31 -33.36 23.59
CA GLN A 621 22.40 -33.14 24.53
C GLN A 621 21.84 -33.35 25.93
N ASN A 622 22.41 -34.30 26.68
CA ASN A 622 22.08 -34.50 28.11
C ASN A 622 22.43 -33.26 28.94
N ASP A 623 23.34 -32.42 28.43
CA ASP A 623 23.73 -31.15 29.02
C ASP A 623 23.14 -29.98 28.22
N ARG A 624 22.06 -29.37 28.74
CA ARG A 624 21.42 -28.18 28.16
C ARG A 624 22.15 -26.90 28.59
N ARG A 625 23.46 -26.84 28.38
CA ARG A 625 24.25 -25.64 28.67
C ARG A 625 24.51 -24.84 27.41
N LEU A 626 24.14 -23.57 27.44
CA LEU A 626 24.49 -22.63 26.40
C LEU A 626 25.94 -22.17 26.62
N TYR A 627 26.80 -22.41 25.63
CA TYR A 627 28.21 -22.06 25.69
C TYR A 627 28.51 -20.82 24.84
N VAL A 628 29.07 -19.78 25.47
CA VAL A 628 29.68 -18.65 24.77
C VAL A 628 31.16 -18.97 24.59
N THR A 629 31.60 -19.26 23.36
CA THR A 629 33.00 -19.64 23.11
C THR A 629 33.77 -18.60 22.30
N LEU A 630 35.10 -18.67 22.43
CA LEU A 630 36.06 -17.98 21.58
C LEU A 630 36.26 -18.76 20.28
N SER A 631 35.34 -18.56 19.33
CA SER A 631 35.40 -19.18 18.01
C SER A 631 36.13 -18.31 16.99
N ARG A 632 37.00 -18.93 16.17
CA ARG A 632 37.62 -18.28 15.01
C ARG A 632 36.61 -18.32 13.86
N ARG A 633 36.13 -17.16 13.43
CA ARG A 633 35.11 -17.00 12.36
C ARG A 633 35.59 -17.36 10.94
N ARG A 634 36.72 -18.05 10.79
CA ARG A 634 37.21 -18.48 9.46
C ARG A 634 36.54 -19.81 9.12
N ASN A 635 35.71 -19.81 8.07
CA ASN A 635 34.99 -20.99 7.59
C ASN A 635 35.89 -22.17 7.18
N GLU A 636 37.20 -21.94 7.04
CA GLU A 636 38.20 -22.91 6.59
C GLU A 636 38.73 -23.83 7.70
N VAL A 637 38.54 -23.50 9.00
CA VAL A 637 39.11 -24.27 10.11
C VAL A 637 38.02 -24.72 11.08
N ARG A 638 37.69 -26.02 11.05
CA ARG A 638 36.82 -26.64 12.05
C ARG A 638 37.55 -26.72 13.39
N GLN A 639 37.16 -25.87 14.35
CA GLN A 639 37.70 -25.91 15.71
C GLN A 639 36.98 -26.97 16.53
N SER A 640 37.62 -28.12 16.70
CA SER A 640 37.08 -29.24 17.49
C SER A 640 37.11 -28.96 19.00
N ALA A 641 37.98 -28.06 19.48
CA ALA A 641 38.04 -27.60 20.86
C ALA A 641 38.02 -26.06 20.89
N GLN A 642 37.25 -25.49 21.83
CA GLN A 642 37.06 -24.05 21.97
C GLN A 642 37.11 -23.64 23.45
N ILE A 643 37.69 -22.47 23.72
CA ILE A 643 37.67 -21.85 25.04
C ILE A 643 36.27 -21.32 25.32
N VAL A 644 35.71 -21.68 26.47
CA VAL A 644 34.43 -21.17 26.96
C VAL A 644 34.69 -19.89 27.75
N LEU A 645 34.08 -18.80 27.30
CA LEU A 645 34.13 -17.49 27.93
C LEU A 645 33.01 -17.31 28.97
N ALA A 646 31.86 -17.93 28.72
CA ALA A 646 30.75 -18.00 29.66
C ALA A 646 29.92 -19.26 29.37
N GLN A 647 29.28 -19.80 30.40
CA GLN A 647 28.31 -20.88 30.27
C GLN A 647 27.07 -20.57 31.09
N VAL A 648 25.92 -20.98 30.58
CA VAL A 648 24.62 -20.79 31.24
C VAL A 648 23.84 -22.09 31.16
N ASP A 649 23.24 -22.51 32.27
CA ASP A 649 22.27 -23.61 32.24
C ASP A 649 20.96 -23.11 31.62
N TRP A 650 20.65 -23.58 30.42
CA TRP A 650 19.52 -23.11 29.63
C TRP A 650 18.18 -23.32 30.35
N SER A 651 18.06 -24.43 31.08
CA SER A 651 16.79 -24.88 31.66
C SER A 651 16.35 -24.03 32.86
N THR A 652 17.30 -23.39 33.53
CA THR A 652 17.05 -22.54 34.71
C THR A 652 17.17 -21.07 34.39
N ALA A 653 18.10 -20.72 33.51
CA ALA A 653 18.43 -19.32 33.25
C ALA A 653 17.63 -18.67 32.12
N THR A 654 16.73 -19.38 31.45
CA THR A 654 15.86 -18.77 30.43
C THR A 654 14.38 -19.11 30.64
N VAL A 655 13.51 -18.26 30.12
CA VAL A 655 12.07 -18.47 30.05
C VAL A 655 11.56 -17.87 28.75
N LEU A 656 10.70 -18.62 28.06
CA LEU A 656 9.95 -18.10 26.93
C LEU A 656 8.57 -17.65 27.39
N GLU A 657 8.19 -16.41 27.04
CA GLU A 657 6.89 -15.84 27.41
C GLU A 657 6.34 -14.92 26.30
N LEU A 658 5.03 -14.70 26.34
CA LEU A 658 4.35 -13.69 25.52
C LEU A 658 4.37 -12.36 26.27
N ARG A 659 4.88 -11.32 25.62
CA ARG A 659 4.87 -9.95 26.14
C ARG A 659 3.78 -9.15 25.44
N GLU A 660 2.77 -8.73 26.20
CA GLU A 660 1.75 -7.80 25.70
C GLU A 660 2.35 -6.39 25.56
N SER A 661 2.07 -5.77 24.43
CA SER A 661 2.32 -4.35 24.15
C SER A 661 1.06 -3.72 23.56
N LYS A 662 0.91 -2.40 23.69
CA LYS A 662 -0.21 -1.65 23.10
C LYS A 662 0.32 -0.59 22.16
N ASN A 663 -0.31 -0.47 21.00
CA ASN A 663 -0.04 0.63 20.07
C ASN A 663 -0.82 1.91 20.47
N ALA A 664 -0.54 3.02 19.79
CA ALA A 664 -1.22 4.30 20.00
C ALA A 664 -2.75 4.25 19.85
N SER A 665 -3.26 3.29 19.09
CA SER A 665 -4.70 3.05 18.88
C SER A 665 -5.34 2.21 19.99
N GLY A 666 -4.54 1.71 20.94
CA GLY A 666 -4.97 0.82 22.01
C GLY A 666 -5.05 -0.65 21.64
N GLU A 667 -4.63 -1.04 20.43
CA GLU A 667 -4.61 -2.43 20.00
C GLU A 667 -3.49 -3.18 20.69
N ARG A 668 -3.80 -4.40 21.15
CA ARG A 668 -2.87 -5.27 21.84
C ARG A 668 -2.07 -6.08 20.84
N ARG A 669 -0.81 -6.33 21.17
CA ARG A 669 0.11 -7.18 20.42
C ARG A 669 0.91 -8.02 21.40
N ASN A 670 0.90 -9.33 21.17
CA ASN A 670 1.68 -10.29 21.93
C ASN A 670 2.90 -10.71 21.11
N ASP A 671 4.09 -10.37 21.59
CA ASP A 671 5.34 -10.81 20.97
C ASP A 671 6.01 -11.89 21.82
N LEU A 672 6.57 -12.89 21.16
CA LEU A 672 7.36 -13.93 21.80
C LEU A 672 8.71 -13.33 22.25
N VAL A 673 9.04 -13.49 23.53
CA VAL A 673 10.29 -12.99 24.11
C VAL A 673 10.96 -14.08 24.92
N LEU A 674 12.24 -14.31 24.63
CA LEU A 674 13.11 -15.10 25.49
C LEU A 674 13.71 -14.17 26.54
N LYS A 675 13.36 -14.38 27.82
CA LYS A 675 13.90 -13.62 28.95
C LYS A 675 14.92 -14.43 29.72
N GLY A 676 15.98 -13.76 30.13
CA GLY A 676 16.99 -14.28 31.03
C GLY A 676 16.51 -14.26 32.48
N LYS A 677 16.85 -15.31 33.22
CA LYS A 677 16.66 -15.52 34.65
C LYS A 677 18.01 -15.71 35.32
N ASP A 678 18.00 -15.70 36.66
CA ASP A 678 19.17 -15.95 37.50
C ASP A 678 20.41 -15.16 37.06
N ARG A 679 21.43 -15.86 36.55
CA ARG A 679 22.72 -15.29 36.13
C ARG A 679 22.65 -14.36 34.93
N ILE A 680 21.56 -14.40 34.15
CA ILE A 680 21.36 -13.53 32.99
C ILE A 680 20.07 -12.71 33.12
N LYS A 681 19.64 -12.43 34.35
CA LYS A 681 18.47 -11.57 34.61
C LYS A 681 18.61 -10.21 33.91
N GLY A 682 17.57 -9.80 33.21
CA GLY A 682 17.53 -8.53 32.47
C GLY A 682 18.04 -8.62 31.03
N VAL A 683 18.53 -9.78 30.58
CA VAL A 683 18.77 -10.06 29.17
C VAL A 683 17.46 -10.45 28.49
N GLU A 684 17.15 -9.86 27.34
CA GLU A 684 15.95 -10.18 26.56
C GLU A 684 16.30 -10.35 25.07
N LEU A 685 15.66 -11.34 24.45
CA LEU A 685 15.67 -11.54 23.00
C LEU A 685 14.24 -11.58 22.49
N VAL A 686 13.81 -10.49 21.85
CA VAL A 686 12.51 -10.43 21.16
C VAL A 686 12.58 -11.28 19.88
N LEU A 687 11.57 -12.11 19.67
CA LEU A 687 11.45 -13.08 18.58
C LEU A 687 10.28 -12.70 17.65
N PRO A 688 10.43 -11.63 16.83
CA PRO A 688 9.41 -11.30 15.83
C PRO A 688 9.33 -12.40 14.77
N VAL A 689 8.18 -12.53 14.08
CA VAL A 689 7.92 -13.60 13.09
C VAL A 689 9.08 -13.82 12.10
N PRO A 690 9.66 -12.80 11.45
CA PRO A 690 10.75 -13.03 10.49
C PRO A 690 12.00 -13.65 11.11
N PHE A 691 12.32 -13.27 12.35
CA PHE A 691 13.47 -13.81 13.06
C PHE A 691 13.18 -15.21 13.60
N LEU A 692 11.95 -15.46 14.07
CA LEU A 692 11.53 -16.79 14.50
C LEU A 692 11.49 -17.77 13.32
N ASP A 693 10.99 -17.35 12.16
CA ASP A 693 11.04 -18.14 10.92
C ASP A 693 12.48 -18.47 10.53
N TYR A 694 13.39 -17.50 10.62
CA TYR A 694 14.82 -17.75 10.42
C TYR A 694 15.36 -18.82 11.40
N VAL A 695 14.97 -18.77 12.69
CA VAL A 695 15.36 -19.79 13.68
C VAL A 695 14.81 -21.17 13.28
N MET A 696 13.56 -21.26 12.84
CA MET A 696 12.94 -22.53 12.43
C MET A 696 13.61 -23.13 11.20
N LEU A 697 13.82 -22.32 10.16
CA LEU A 697 14.47 -22.77 8.93
C LEU A 697 15.90 -23.23 9.20
N ARG A 698 16.64 -22.50 10.05
CA ARG A 698 17.99 -22.90 10.45
C ARG A 698 18.01 -24.16 11.30
N HIS A 699 17.02 -24.37 12.15
CA HIS A 699 16.88 -25.59 12.93
C HIS A 699 16.75 -26.81 12.01
N PHE A 700 15.92 -26.72 10.95
CA PHE A 700 15.72 -27.77 9.95
C PHE A 700 16.82 -27.85 8.87
N GLY A 701 17.99 -27.25 9.13
CA GLY A 701 19.14 -27.34 8.23
C GLY A 701 18.98 -26.62 6.90
N GLU A 702 17.91 -25.83 6.69
CA GLU A 702 17.80 -25.01 5.49
C GLU A 702 18.95 -23.99 5.49
N LEU A 703 19.80 -24.08 4.46
CA LEU A 703 20.82 -23.09 4.16
C LEU A 703 20.10 -21.85 3.61
N GLY A 704 19.48 -21.09 4.53
CA GLY A 704 18.80 -19.85 4.18
C GLY A 704 19.72 -18.96 3.36
N GLU A 705 19.14 -18.38 2.31
CA GLU A 705 19.63 -17.21 1.60
C GLU A 705 20.31 -16.24 2.56
N VAL A 706 21.39 -15.60 2.08
CA VAL A 706 22.25 -14.64 2.78
C VAL A 706 21.58 -14.11 4.05
N LEU A 707 22.00 -14.67 5.19
CA LEU A 707 21.65 -14.20 6.53
C LEU A 707 21.50 -12.69 6.53
N ASP A 708 20.27 -12.19 6.72
CA ASP A 708 20.04 -10.77 6.89
C ASP A 708 20.99 -10.29 7.99
N ALA A 709 21.81 -9.30 7.66
CA ALA A 709 22.80 -8.75 8.58
C ALA A 709 22.14 -8.32 9.90
N SER A 710 20.86 -7.94 9.84
CA SER A 710 20.02 -7.59 10.99
C SER A 710 19.89 -8.74 12.01
N TYR A 711 19.64 -9.97 11.56
CA TYR A 711 19.47 -11.13 12.44
C TYR A 711 20.80 -11.56 13.06
N ARG A 712 21.89 -11.49 12.29
CA ARG A 712 23.24 -11.72 12.83
C ARG A 712 23.55 -10.71 13.93
N GLN A 713 23.31 -9.42 13.68
CA GLN A 713 23.56 -8.38 14.67
C GLN A 713 22.71 -8.59 15.93
N ARG A 714 21.45 -9.02 15.79
CA ARG A 714 20.57 -9.35 16.91
C ARG A 714 21.15 -10.49 17.76
N LEU A 715 21.60 -11.57 17.12
CA LEU A 715 22.22 -12.71 17.80
C LEU A 715 23.55 -12.34 18.48
N GLU A 716 24.39 -11.52 17.84
CA GLU A 716 25.65 -11.04 18.42
C GLU A 716 25.41 -10.13 19.62
N ARG A 717 24.40 -9.24 19.55
CA ARG A 717 24.00 -8.41 20.68
C ARG A 717 23.54 -9.26 21.86
N PHE A 718 22.71 -10.27 21.59
CA PHE A 718 22.28 -11.22 22.62
C PHE A 718 23.45 -12.01 23.20
N LYS A 719 24.39 -12.49 22.36
CA LYS A 719 25.64 -13.13 22.79
C LYS A 719 26.46 -12.25 23.73
N ALA A 720 26.62 -10.98 23.38
CA ALA A 720 27.35 -10.01 24.19
C ALA A 720 26.66 -9.73 25.53
N GLN A 721 25.33 -9.61 25.54
CA GLN A 721 24.55 -9.43 26.78
C GLN A 721 24.66 -10.65 27.71
N VAL A 722 24.50 -11.86 27.16
CA VAL A 722 24.68 -13.10 27.91
C VAL A 722 26.11 -13.20 28.44
N HIS A 723 27.12 -12.90 27.63
CA HIS A 723 28.51 -12.89 28.08
C HIS A 723 28.72 -11.91 29.24
N ASN A 724 28.31 -10.65 29.09
CA ASN A 724 28.55 -9.63 30.13
C ASN A 724 27.88 -9.96 31.47
N GLN A 725 26.75 -10.66 31.46
CA GLN A 725 26.03 -11.04 32.68
C GLN A 725 26.51 -12.37 33.27
N ALA A 726 26.83 -13.36 32.41
CA ALA A 726 27.24 -14.68 32.84
C ALA A 726 28.76 -14.83 33.00
N ALA A 727 29.56 -13.86 32.56
CA ALA A 727 31.01 -13.84 32.75
C ALA A 727 31.34 -13.38 34.17
N ALA A 728 31.39 -14.31 35.12
CA ALA A 728 32.31 -14.27 36.28
C ALA A 728 32.10 -15.46 37.23
N ALA A 729 33.21 -16.04 37.71
CA ALA A 729 33.53 -16.28 39.14
C ALA A 729 34.90 -16.97 39.38
N ASP A 730 35.56 -17.55 38.37
CA ASP A 730 36.75 -18.41 38.61
C ASP A 730 37.89 -18.01 37.64
N ASP A 731 38.59 -16.89 37.92
CA ASP A 731 39.75 -16.41 37.13
C ASP A 731 40.92 -17.41 37.12
N GLU A 732 40.89 -18.42 37.99
CA GLU A 732 41.94 -19.44 38.10
C GLU A 732 41.70 -20.66 37.19
N ARG A 733 40.54 -20.74 36.50
CA ARG A 733 40.16 -21.92 35.71
C ARG A 733 39.74 -21.60 34.28
N ILE A 734 40.39 -22.24 33.31
CA ILE A 734 40.01 -22.21 31.90
C ILE A 734 39.14 -23.42 31.59
N MET A 735 37.96 -23.20 31.00
CA MET A 735 37.13 -24.29 30.47
C MET A 735 37.32 -24.41 28.96
N LEU A 736 37.61 -25.63 28.50
CA LEU A 736 37.52 -26.01 27.09
C LEU A 736 36.28 -26.87 26.86
N VAL A 737 35.59 -26.59 25.76
CA VAL A 737 34.54 -27.45 25.24
C VAL A 737 35.02 -28.10 23.95
N ARG A 738 34.98 -29.43 23.89
CA ARG A 738 35.35 -30.22 22.71
C ARG A 738 34.11 -30.85 22.10
N LEU A 739 33.87 -30.58 20.81
CA LEU A 739 32.82 -31.24 20.05
C LEU A 739 33.28 -32.66 19.68
N ARG A 740 32.54 -33.66 20.13
CA ARG A 740 32.77 -35.08 19.81
C ARG A 740 32.18 -35.43 18.44
N THR A 741 32.54 -36.61 17.93
CA THR A 741 32.00 -37.17 16.68
C THR A 741 30.51 -37.49 16.76
N ASP A 742 29.97 -37.67 17.97
CA ASP A 742 28.53 -37.85 18.25
C ASP A 742 27.79 -36.51 18.43
N HIS A 743 28.46 -35.38 18.13
CA HIS A 743 27.92 -34.02 18.26
C HIS A 743 27.57 -33.59 19.71
N THR A 744 28.07 -34.31 20.71
CA THR A 744 28.01 -33.89 22.11
C THR A 744 29.21 -33.02 22.47
N PHE A 745 29.02 -32.14 23.46
CA PHE A 745 30.08 -31.32 24.00
C PHE A 745 30.72 -32.02 25.21
N ARG A 746 32.04 -32.21 25.17
CA ARG A 746 32.84 -32.69 26.30
C ARG A 746 33.53 -31.51 26.97
N ARG A 747 33.47 -31.43 28.30
CA ARG A 747 34.03 -30.31 29.07
C ARG A 747 35.35 -30.72 29.71
N GLN A 748 36.34 -29.84 29.65
CA GLN A 748 37.61 -30.00 30.34
C GLN A 748 37.95 -28.70 31.06
N HIS A 749 38.20 -28.79 32.36
CA HIS A 749 38.67 -27.67 33.17
C HIS A 749 40.18 -27.76 33.34
N PHE A 750 40.85 -26.63 33.20
CA PHE A 750 42.28 -26.47 33.35
C PHE A 750 42.53 -25.42 34.43
N SER A 751 43.37 -25.72 35.40
CA SER A 751 43.88 -24.75 36.38
C SER A 751 45.38 -24.87 36.52
N VAL A 752 46.06 -23.74 36.72
CA VAL A 752 47.51 -23.71 36.95
C VAL A 752 47.74 -23.38 38.42
N ASN A 753 48.27 -24.33 39.18
CA ASN A 753 48.57 -24.16 40.59
C ASN A 753 50.05 -24.49 40.85
N LYS A 754 50.82 -23.52 41.35
CA LYS A 754 52.27 -23.67 41.67
C LYS A 754 53.12 -24.28 40.53
N GLY A 755 52.82 -23.95 39.28
CA GLY A 755 53.55 -24.47 38.11
C GLY A 755 53.10 -25.87 37.64
N CYS A 756 52.12 -26.48 38.28
CA CYS A 756 51.46 -27.71 37.82
C CYS A 756 50.13 -27.39 37.12
N LEU A 757 49.89 -28.03 35.97
CA LEU A 757 48.62 -27.97 35.25
C LEU A 757 47.71 -29.09 35.76
N GLU A 758 46.62 -28.73 36.41
CA GLU A 758 45.56 -29.65 36.78
C GLU A 758 44.49 -29.69 35.68
N VAL A 759 44.11 -30.90 35.26
CA VAL A 759 43.09 -31.12 34.24
C VAL A 759 41.97 -31.99 34.80
N ARG A 760 40.74 -31.48 34.78
CA ARG A 760 39.54 -32.23 35.19
C ARG A 760 38.60 -32.39 34.01
N ASP A 761 38.39 -33.64 33.61
CA ASP A 761 37.41 -33.99 32.57
C ASP A 761 36.03 -34.14 33.22
N VAL A 762 35.03 -33.46 32.67
CA VAL A 762 33.65 -33.51 33.16
C VAL A 762 32.81 -34.07 32.02
N LEU A 763 32.37 -35.31 32.19
CA LEU A 763 31.49 -36.01 31.26
C LEU A 763 30.16 -35.28 31.05
#